data_AF-A0A9P7XEQ8-F1
#
_entry.id   AF-A0A9P7XEQ8-F1
#
_cell.length_a   1.000
_cell.length_b   1.000
_cell.length_c   1.000
_cell.angle_alpha   90.00
_cell.angle_beta   90.00
_cell.angle_gamma   90.00
#
_symmetry.space_group_name_H-M   'P 1'
#
loop_
_entity.id
_entity.type
_entity.pdbx_description
1 polymer ?
#
loop_
_entity_poly.entity_id
_entity_poly.type
_entity_poly.pdbx_seq_one_letter_code
_entity_poly.pdbx_strand_id
1 'polypeptide(L)'
;MSPDDLKDETGKILVTGGNGFIGSHVARRLYELGRDVRIVDIAPKSSFTTPIATEVLVGNLCDPVFCRIAVQGVSRVLHFAAVMGGMGTIHAANDMPIYQQNHFMTTNLLAASRDAGVQHFFFASTACVYPDHLQSTADGTISLRESDVWAHPPPSPQGLYGLEKLASEQLLRLGAGSMAVRIARFHNVYGPRGAWNNGHEKAPAAILRKTVAAKLSERTKIELWGSGDQKRSFLWIEDCVDAVIRLICSNSTEPLNVGSDRSVSVKDLASIAVRAVGLNPDGLSYIYRADMPVGVAARNSNNEAVTSALGWAPTTTLEEGMKKTASWIEGEIRTLLASVGEAERPKVLDELTKSRKVDIRIESTKSFGILLPITSRGLPDPGDCLKKLQVFADSLVETTWRDTHTVSGDFRLHIYVAIDHDDEYLLRESKAEAILRGAGLTDITRVVCKHPRGHVCALWRDCAKRAWEDGCEWMTLMGDDVELLDEGWMSRVRKEFEFISNTEGVPTGFGCVAFSDVSFPGMPTFPVVHRTHLDIFDGEVVPSAFINQDGDPYLYQMYRRWGASSMIPCRIQNSVGGSVDARYEKHHAVGWTFDVLEEGTRGIESWLAQKEVKVERRLTLDVIVPCYRVNIGILDRILELKPSNTCSTMFIIIIDDPHSPNIIELLAKYGARPDVRIRVNVRNLGASESRNRGMRESSAEWVHFLDDDVEPDSALLKNAERYIRQHPDAAGFIGATLFPCAETVATAAIYLASVTYFWDIAKKMKDHRDLPWGVTANLIARRNIQDDIYYDPVFPKTGGGEDIDFCLKKRRARMDHGGGGFLAAPDVIVTHPWWNGGGRSYQRFWKWAQGDGALVRMYPEYTYRDFAPNSGECLLVCVIALVLATGFGLVTVNWRVAWLAVKMILSLMAANLLHDLYWHLCWEAERLQALDTTVTGFRWLLALLESTLIRMSSETGRVVGLLQRGEHWYMGRRFDWFVGRVGDGPKHNERTNSVQKFGLWILIFVAACI
;
A
#
# COMPACT_ATOMS: atom_id res chain seq x y z
N MET A 1 58.01 5.71 0.54
CA MET A 1 57.05 6.38 -0.34
C MET A 1 56.65 7.67 0.35
N SER A 2 56.79 8.81 -0.32
CA SER A 2 56.32 10.11 0.16
C SER A 2 54.80 10.24 -0.03
N PRO A 3 54.11 11.13 0.70
CA PRO A 3 52.69 11.43 0.43
C PRO A 3 52.42 11.94 -0.99
N ASP A 4 53.42 12.53 -1.67
CA ASP A 4 53.31 12.95 -3.07
C ASP A 4 53.38 11.78 -4.05
N ASP A 5 54.06 10.68 -3.68
CA ASP A 5 54.13 9.46 -4.50
C ASP A 5 52.76 8.74 -4.59
N LEU A 6 51.81 9.05 -3.69
CA LEU A 6 50.44 8.56 -3.81
C LEU A 6 49.75 9.11 -5.05
N LYS A 7 50.21 10.19 -5.70
CA LYS A 7 49.56 10.73 -6.90
C LYS A 7 49.68 9.79 -8.11
N ASP A 8 50.79 9.05 -8.21
CA ASP A 8 51.12 8.25 -9.39
C ASP A 8 50.71 6.77 -9.29
N GLU A 9 50.19 6.31 -8.14
CA GLU A 9 49.68 4.94 -8.01
C GLU A 9 48.37 4.75 -8.77
N THR A 10 48.27 3.70 -9.59
CA THR A 10 47.02 3.33 -10.24
C THR A 10 46.17 2.42 -9.33
N GLY A 11 44.89 2.76 -9.13
CA GLY A 11 43.94 1.92 -8.40
C GLY A 11 43.07 2.66 -7.37
N LYS A 12 41.86 2.15 -7.17
CA LYS A 12 40.83 2.74 -6.32
C LYS A 12 41.08 2.47 -4.83
N ILE A 13 40.88 3.47 -3.98
CA ILE A 13 41.01 3.38 -2.52
C ILE A 13 39.63 3.31 -1.88
N LEU A 14 39.35 2.23 -1.16
CA LEU A 14 38.12 2.08 -0.39
C LEU A 14 38.31 2.63 1.03
N VAL A 15 37.48 3.59 1.42
CA VAL A 15 37.39 4.09 2.80
C VAL A 15 36.06 3.66 3.39
N THR A 16 36.10 2.66 4.29
CA THR A 16 34.90 2.24 5.02
C THR A 16 34.70 3.13 6.25
N GLY A 17 33.45 3.40 6.63
CA GLY A 17 33.16 4.43 7.64
C GLY A 17 33.50 5.83 7.12
N GLY A 18 33.53 5.99 5.79
CA GLY A 18 34.01 7.19 5.10
C GLY A 18 33.04 8.37 5.18
N ASN A 19 31.80 8.16 5.65
CA ASN A 19 30.88 9.25 5.98
C ASN A 19 30.90 9.58 7.48
N GLY A 20 31.50 8.73 8.31
CA GLY A 20 31.77 8.98 9.72
C GLY A 20 32.89 9.99 9.99
N PHE A 21 33.28 10.15 11.26
CA PHE A 21 34.21 11.23 11.67
C PHE A 21 35.62 11.10 11.05
N ILE A 22 36.43 10.14 11.49
CA ILE A 22 37.83 10.03 11.02
C ILE A 22 37.88 9.65 9.53
N GLY A 23 37.05 8.69 9.12
CA GLY A 23 37.01 8.20 7.75
C GLY A 23 36.71 9.30 6.73
N SER A 24 35.78 10.22 7.01
CA SER A 24 35.48 11.32 6.08
C SER A 24 36.60 12.33 5.93
N HIS A 25 37.32 12.64 7.02
CA HIS A 25 38.49 13.52 6.95
C HIS A 25 39.64 12.88 6.15
N VAL A 26 39.85 11.58 6.31
CA VAL A 26 40.85 10.83 5.52
C VAL A 26 40.43 10.72 4.05
N ALA A 27 39.16 10.40 3.77
CA ALA A 27 38.60 10.35 2.42
C ALA A 27 38.75 11.71 1.71
N ARG A 28 38.38 12.81 2.40
CA ARG A 28 38.58 14.18 1.91
C ARG A 28 40.04 14.43 1.55
N ARG A 29 40.97 14.11 2.46
CA ARG A 29 42.40 14.33 2.22
C ARG A 29 42.92 13.55 1.02
N LEU A 30 42.48 12.30 0.84
CA LEU A 30 42.84 11.47 -0.32
C LEU A 30 42.22 12.02 -1.62
N TYR A 31 40.97 12.46 -1.57
CA TYR A 31 40.28 13.07 -2.69
C TYR A 31 40.94 14.39 -3.14
N GLU A 32 41.34 15.24 -2.18
CA GLU A 32 42.12 16.46 -2.43
C GLU A 32 43.52 16.18 -3.02
N LEU A 33 44.07 14.99 -2.76
CA LEU A 33 45.30 14.50 -3.40
C LEU A 33 45.06 13.92 -4.82
N GLY A 34 43.83 13.96 -5.34
CA GLY A 34 43.48 13.49 -6.68
C GLY A 34 43.28 11.97 -6.78
N ARG A 35 43.08 11.27 -5.66
CA ARG A 35 42.88 9.81 -5.64
C ARG A 35 41.44 9.43 -6.01
N ASP A 36 41.28 8.26 -6.64
CA ASP A 36 39.97 7.64 -6.86
C ASP A 36 39.49 6.99 -5.55
N VAL A 37 38.62 7.69 -4.82
CA VAL A 37 38.16 7.30 -3.48
C VAL A 37 36.73 6.79 -3.54
N ARG A 38 36.54 5.53 -3.15
CA ARG A 38 35.22 4.95 -2.88
C ARG A 38 34.94 4.98 -1.38
N ILE A 39 33.80 5.51 -0.99
CA ILE A 39 33.31 5.43 0.38
C ILE A 39 32.32 4.27 0.49
N VAL A 40 32.44 3.51 1.57
CA VAL A 40 31.38 2.63 2.06
C VAL A 40 30.96 3.06 3.44
N ASP A 41 29.67 3.26 3.63
CA ASP A 41 29.09 3.59 4.93
C ASP A 41 27.60 3.19 4.98
N ILE A 42 27.05 3.02 6.17
CA ILE A 42 25.60 2.88 6.38
C ILE A 42 24.90 4.24 6.24
N ALA A 43 25.62 5.34 6.54
CA ALA A 43 25.13 6.68 6.32
C ALA A 43 25.27 7.07 4.84
N PRO A 44 24.22 7.62 4.20
CA PRO A 44 24.27 7.93 2.77
C PRO A 44 25.14 9.16 2.44
N LYS A 45 25.41 10.03 3.44
CA LYS A 45 26.12 11.29 3.25
C LYS A 45 27.04 11.59 4.42
N SER A 46 28.16 12.25 4.11
CA SER A 46 29.06 12.85 5.08
C SER A 46 28.52 14.18 5.61
N SER A 47 29.12 14.68 6.69
CA SER A 47 28.94 16.05 7.20
C SER A 47 29.69 17.11 6.38
N PHE A 48 30.52 16.71 5.41
CA PHE A 48 31.08 17.64 4.43
C PHE A 48 30.03 18.00 3.37
N THR A 49 29.95 19.29 3.04
CA THR A 49 29.08 19.80 1.98
C THR A 49 29.71 19.69 0.58
N THR A 50 31.04 19.50 0.54
CA THR A 50 31.81 19.31 -0.69
C THR A 50 32.02 17.82 -0.97
N PRO A 51 32.20 17.42 -2.24
CA PRO A 51 32.60 16.05 -2.56
C PRO A 51 33.91 15.65 -1.85
N ILE A 52 33.93 14.43 -1.31
CA ILE A 52 35.10 13.83 -0.63
C ILE A 52 35.46 12.45 -1.20
N ALA A 53 34.77 12.04 -2.27
CA ALA A 53 34.88 10.74 -2.91
C ALA A 53 34.39 10.80 -4.35
N THR A 54 34.84 9.85 -5.18
CA THR A 54 34.36 9.64 -6.55
C THR A 54 33.10 8.76 -6.58
N GLU A 55 32.94 7.89 -5.58
CA GLU A 55 31.86 6.92 -5.49
C GLU A 55 31.46 6.69 -4.03
N VAL A 56 30.16 6.56 -3.77
CA VAL A 56 29.63 6.23 -2.44
C VAL A 56 28.72 5.01 -2.59
N LEU A 57 29.06 3.95 -1.88
CA LEU A 57 28.24 2.74 -1.77
C LEU A 57 27.62 2.71 -0.38
N VAL A 58 26.29 2.73 -0.34
CA VAL A 58 25.54 2.66 0.92
C VAL A 58 25.20 1.20 1.21
N GLY A 59 25.71 0.68 2.32
CA GLY A 59 25.46 -0.70 2.74
C GLY A 59 26.25 -1.10 3.98
N ASN A 60 25.92 -2.27 4.53
CA ASN A 60 26.45 -2.73 5.80
C ASN A 60 27.49 -3.83 5.58
N LEU A 61 28.67 -3.63 6.16
CA LEU A 61 29.84 -4.49 6.01
C LEU A 61 29.74 -5.82 6.80
N CYS A 62 28.71 -6.00 7.63
CA CYS A 62 28.34 -7.30 8.17
C CYS A 62 27.77 -8.24 7.10
N ASP A 63 27.39 -7.73 5.91
CA ASP A 63 27.00 -8.57 4.78
C ASP A 63 28.22 -8.97 3.94
N PRO A 64 28.56 -10.28 3.86
CA PRO A 64 29.67 -10.74 3.05
C PRO A 64 29.45 -10.53 1.54
N VAL A 65 28.21 -10.50 1.05
CA VAL A 65 27.91 -10.21 -0.36
C VAL A 65 28.23 -8.76 -0.67
N PHE A 66 27.75 -7.83 0.16
CA PHE A 66 28.06 -6.41 0.01
C PHE A 66 29.57 -6.13 0.14
N CYS A 67 30.27 -6.78 1.07
CA CYS A 67 31.74 -6.69 1.16
C CYS A 67 32.44 -7.07 -0.15
N ARG A 68 31.99 -8.12 -0.84
CA ARG A 68 32.52 -8.49 -2.18
C ARG A 68 32.28 -7.42 -3.23
N ILE A 69 31.11 -6.76 -3.21
CA ILE A 69 30.81 -5.64 -4.11
C ILE A 69 31.71 -4.44 -3.79
N ALA A 70 31.85 -4.11 -2.50
CA ALA A 70 32.63 -2.97 -2.03
C ALA A 70 34.09 -2.98 -2.48
N VAL A 71 34.72 -4.16 -2.48
CA VAL A 71 36.15 -4.33 -2.83
C VAL A 71 36.43 -4.50 -4.32
N GLN A 72 35.42 -4.49 -5.20
CA GLN A 72 35.64 -4.66 -6.65
C GLN A 72 36.51 -3.53 -7.22
N GLY A 73 37.65 -3.91 -7.82
CA GLY A 73 38.60 -2.97 -8.43
C GLY A 73 39.39 -2.13 -7.42
N VAL A 74 39.36 -2.49 -6.13
CA VAL A 74 40.04 -1.77 -5.06
C VAL A 74 41.47 -2.28 -4.89
N SER A 75 42.45 -1.38 -4.81
CA SER A 75 43.85 -1.72 -4.52
C SER A 75 44.19 -1.56 -3.03
N ARG A 76 43.54 -0.61 -2.35
CA ARG A 76 43.78 -0.30 -0.93
C ARG A 76 42.48 -0.17 -0.15
N VAL A 77 42.39 -0.83 1.00
CA VAL A 77 41.27 -0.71 1.93
C VAL A 77 41.71 0.04 3.18
N LEU A 78 41.00 1.10 3.55
CA LEU A 78 41.16 1.83 4.80
C LEU A 78 39.91 1.59 5.66
N HIS A 79 40.07 0.74 6.67
CA HIS A 79 38.97 0.26 7.48
C HIS A 79 38.74 1.13 8.74
N PHE A 80 37.82 2.10 8.66
CA PHE A 80 37.38 2.92 9.80
C PHE A 80 35.97 2.58 10.29
N ALA A 81 35.18 1.81 9.52
CA ALA A 81 33.83 1.42 9.93
C ALA A 81 33.86 0.63 11.24
N ALA A 82 33.09 1.09 12.22
CA ALA A 82 32.92 0.42 13.51
C ALA A 82 31.67 0.98 14.21
N VAL A 83 31.00 0.12 14.96
CA VAL A 83 30.15 0.52 16.08
C VAL A 83 31.07 1.10 17.16
N MET A 84 30.99 2.41 17.36
CA MET A 84 31.91 3.17 18.19
C MET A 84 31.19 4.32 18.90
N GLY A 85 31.74 4.74 20.03
CA GLY A 85 31.31 5.94 20.74
C GLY A 85 32.20 6.28 21.93
N GLY A 86 31.77 7.24 22.75
CA GLY A 86 32.33 7.46 24.09
C GLY A 86 31.85 6.41 25.10
N MET A 87 32.03 6.70 26.38
CA MET A 87 31.55 5.83 27.47
C MET A 87 30.02 5.75 27.54
N GLY A 88 29.29 6.66 26.88
CA GLY A 88 27.84 6.57 26.72
C GLY A 88 27.40 5.43 25.79
N THR A 89 28.31 4.88 24.98
CA THR A 89 28.07 3.77 24.05
C THR A 89 28.86 2.53 24.44
N ILE A 90 30.12 2.67 24.83
CA ILE A 90 31.01 1.53 25.16
C ILE A 90 30.89 1.21 26.64
N HIS A 91 29.86 0.44 26.98
CA HIS A 91 29.59 -0.04 28.33
C HIS A 91 28.95 -1.43 28.30
N ALA A 92 28.90 -2.11 29.45
CA ALA A 92 28.47 -3.50 29.60
C ALA A 92 27.21 -3.90 28.81
N ALA A 93 26.16 -3.06 28.79
CA ALA A 93 24.93 -3.39 28.06
C ALA A 93 25.09 -3.46 26.51
N ASN A 94 26.16 -2.90 25.95
CA ASN A 94 26.45 -2.90 24.50
C ASN A 94 27.65 -3.77 24.11
N ASP A 95 28.34 -4.39 25.08
CA ASP A 95 29.63 -5.05 24.86
C ASP A 95 29.56 -6.15 23.79
N MET A 96 28.57 -7.04 23.86
CA MET A 96 28.42 -8.14 22.89
C MET A 96 28.01 -7.66 21.48
N PRO A 97 26.99 -6.81 21.31
CA PRO A 97 26.67 -6.23 20.00
C PRO A 97 27.86 -5.51 19.35
N ILE A 98 28.62 -4.71 20.10
CA ILE A 98 29.81 -4.01 19.60
C ILE A 98 30.86 -5.02 19.14
N TYR A 99 31.15 -6.04 19.97
CA TYR A 99 32.12 -7.08 19.62
C TYR A 99 31.73 -7.79 18.32
N GLN A 100 30.50 -8.28 18.24
CA GLN A 100 30.02 -9.07 17.11
C GLN A 100 30.05 -8.26 15.81
N GLN A 101 29.45 -7.07 15.80
CA GLN A 101 29.35 -6.26 14.59
C GLN A 101 30.72 -5.81 14.08
N ASN A 102 31.58 -5.31 14.97
CA ASN A 102 32.93 -4.88 14.55
C ASN A 102 33.77 -6.05 14.04
N HIS A 103 33.67 -7.20 14.70
CA HIS A 103 34.40 -8.39 14.29
C HIS A 103 33.89 -8.90 12.93
N PHE A 104 32.57 -8.96 12.71
CA PHE A 104 31.99 -9.36 11.42
C PHE A 104 32.35 -8.43 10.27
N MET A 105 32.29 -7.11 10.48
CA MET A 105 32.74 -6.15 9.47
C MET A 105 34.21 -6.40 9.09
N THR A 106 35.07 -6.64 10.09
CA THR A 106 36.50 -6.87 9.84
C THR A 106 36.74 -8.21 9.14
N THR A 107 36.11 -9.30 9.59
CA THR A 107 36.32 -10.64 9.03
C THR A 107 35.80 -10.73 7.59
N ASN A 108 34.60 -10.20 7.32
CA ASN A 108 34.02 -10.20 5.98
C ASN A 108 34.84 -9.36 5.00
N LEU A 109 35.25 -8.17 5.42
CA LEU A 109 36.03 -7.27 4.58
C LEU A 109 37.43 -7.84 4.31
N LEU A 110 38.07 -8.47 5.31
CA LEU A 110 39.33 -9.19 5.13
C LEU A 110 39.19 -10.32 4.11
N ALA A 111 38.18 -11.18 4.25
CA ALA A 111 37.93 -12.28 3.31
C ALA A 111 37.71 -11.77 1.89
N ALA A 112 36.80 -10.80 1.71
CA ALA A 112 36.52 -10.20 0.41
C ALA A 112 37.77 -9.53 -0.21
N SER A 113 38.57 -8.83 0.60
CA SER A 113 39.79 -8.15 0.15
C SER A 113 40.82 -9.15 -0.38
N ARG A 114 40.96 -10.30 0.27
CA ARG A 114 41.85 -11.38 -0.19
C ARG A 114 41.39 -11.94 -1.53
N ASP A 115 40.12 -12.27 -1.63
CA ASP A 115 39.54 -12.87 -2.84
C ASP A 115 39.64 -11.90 -4.04
N ALA A 116 39.53 -10.60 -3.79
CA ALA A 116 39.65 -9.56 -4.80
C ALA A 116 41.10 -9.15 -5.15
N GLY A 117 42.10 -9.68 -4.42
CA GLY A 117 43.51 -9.32 -4.65
C GLY A 117 43.88 -7.90 -4.24
N VAL A 118 43.22 -7.34 -3.21
CA VAL A 118 43.63 -6.07 -2.58
C VAL A 118 45.10 -6.16 -2.15
N GLN A 119 45.84 -5.05 -2.22
CA GLN A 119 47.29 -5.03 -1.94
C GLN A 119 47.61 -4.47 -0.55
N HIS A 120 46.84 -3.49 -0.09
CA HIS A 120 47.07 -2.83 1.20
C HIS A 120 45.80 -2.77 2.04
N PHE A 121 45.96 -3.01 3.35
CA PHE A 121 44.85 -2.97 4.31
C PHE A 121 45.25 -2.15 5.54
N PHE A 122 44.62 -1.00 5.72
CA PHE A 122 44.75 -0.17 6.91
C PHE A 122 43.61 -0.46 7.89
N PHE A 123 43.93 -0.57 9.18
CA PHE A 123 42.96 -0.81 10.24
C PHE A 123 43.04 0.24 11.36
N ALA A 124 41.89 0.84 11.64
CA ALA A 124 41.69 1.73 12.78
C ALA A 124 41.49 0.94 14.08
N SER A 125 42.59 0.73 14.81
CA SER A 125 42.59 0.19 16.16
C SER A 125 42.43 1.31 17.21
N THR A 126 42.56 0.95 18.49
CA THR A 126 42.23 1.82 19.62
C THR A 126 43.24 1.67 20.74
N ALA A 127 43.40 2.72 21.54
CA ALA A 127 44.13 2.64 22.79
C ALA A 127 43.43 1.77 23.88
N CYS A 128 42.19 1.32 23.66
CA CYS A 128 41.51 0.38 24.56
C CYS A 128 42.06 -1.06 24.50
N VAL A 129 42.98 -1.37 23.57
CA VAL A 129 43.67 -2.68 23.51
C VAL A 129 44.68 -2.86 24.64
N TYR A 130 45.07 -1.77 25.32
CA TYR A 130 46.03 -1.84 26.41
C TYR A 130 45.43 -2.46 27.68
N PRO A 131 46.24 -3.14 28.50
CA PRO A 131 45.74 -3.84 29.68
C PRO A 131 45.18 -2.91 30.75
N ASP A 132 44.07 -3.29 31.38
CA ASP A 132 43.39 -2.47 32.40
C ASP A 132 44.27 -2.20 33.64
N HIS A 133 45.11 -3.16 34.06
CA HIS A 133 45.96 -3.02 35.24
C HIS A 133 47.02 -1.93 35.10
N LEU A 134 47.47 -1.62 33.88
CA LEU A 134 48.40 -0.52 33.60
C LEU A 134 47.72 0.86 33.60
N GLN A 135 46.40 0.89 33.66
CA GLN A 135 45.56 2.09 33.53
C GLN A 135 44.74 2.36 34.81
N SER A 136 44.98 1.59 35.88
CA SER A 136 44.14 1.52 37.08
C SER A 136 44.40 2.62 38.11
N THR A 137 45.51 3.35 38.03
CA THR A 137 45.84 4.41 38.99
C THR A 137 45.98 5.78 38.30
N ALA A 138 45.56 6.85 38.98
CA ALA A 138 45.60 8.23 38.44
C ALA A 138 46.83 9.03 38.90
N ASP A 139 47.65 8.43 39.79
CA ASP A 139 48.79 9.01 40.49
C ASP A 139 50.13 8.91 39.73
N GLY A 140 50.26 7.98 38.79
CA GLY A 140 51.48 7.77 38.00
C GLY A 140 51.52 8.49 36.64
N THR A 141 52.72 8.68 36.09
CA THR A 141 52.97 9.05 34.69
C THR A 141 52.73 7.83 33.79
N ILE A 142 51.47 7.50 33.53
CA ILE A 142 51.11 6.44 32.57
C ILE A 142 51.54 6.90 31.17
N SER A 143 52.29 6.05 30.48
CA SER A 143 52.75 6.25 29.10
C SER A 143 52.77 4.87 28.43
N LEU A 144 51.76 4.57 27.62
CA LEU A 144 51.55 3.23 27.08
C LEU A 144 52.31 3.06 25.76
N ARG A 145 53.28 2.16 25.76
CA ARG A 145 54.07 1.74 24.59
C ARG A 145 53.41 0.54 23.92
N GLU A 146 53.62 0.37 22.63
CA GLU A 146 52.96 -0.67 21.84
C GLU A 146 53.22 -2.10 22.34
N SER A 147 54.41 -2.31 22.94
CA SER A 147 54.81 -3.55 23.62
C SER A 147 53.99 -3.88 24.87
N ASP A 148 53.39 -2.87 25.52
CA ASP A 148 52.71 -3.04 26.81
C ASP A 148 51.44 -3.90 26.70
N VAL A 149 50.85 -4.00 25.51
CA VAL A 149 49.75 -4.92 25.21
C VAL A 149 50.10 -6.35 25.61
N TRP A 150 51.35 -6.75 25.36
CA TRP A 150 51.83 -8.12 25.52
C TRP A 150 52.70 -8.32 26.76
N ALA A 151 52.81 -7.30 27.63
CA ALA A 151 53.67 -7.38 28.81
C ALA A 151 53.24 -8.50 29.79
N HIS A 152 51.95 -8.85 29.82
CA HIS A 152 51.40 -9.92 30.67
C HIS A 152 50.38 -10.78 29.88
N PRO A 153 50.82 -11.87 29.21
CA PRO A 153 49.92 -12.75 28.47
C PRO A 153 49.07 -13.67 29.40
N PRO A 154 47.79 -13.93 29.08
CA PRO A 154 47.04 -13.37 27.95
C PRO A 154 46.71 -11.88 28.16
N PRO A 155 46.69 -11.07 27.08
CA PRO A 155 46.37 -9.64 27.18
C PRO A 155 44.96 -9.43 27.78
N SER A 156 44.82 -8.42 28.64
CA SER A 156 43.57 -8.11 29.36
C SER A 156 43.07 -6.69 29.03
N PRO A 157 42.60 -6.45 27.79
CA PRO A 157 42.20 -5.12 27.31
C PRO A 157 40.93 -4.59 28.00
N GLN A 158 40.66 -3.29 27.82
CA GLN A 158 39.49 -2.63 28.40
C GLN A 158 38.19 -3.07 27.71
N GLY A 159 37.46 -4.00 28.35
CA GLY A 159 36.15 -4.49 27.92
C GLY A 159 36.16 -5.21 26.56
N LEU A 160 34.98 -5.58 26.06
CA LEU A 160 34.87 -6.33 24.80
C LEU A 160 35.22 -5.50 23.56
N TYR A 161 35.02 -4.19 23.58
CA TYR A 161 35.48 -3.33 22.47
C TYR A 161 37.01 -3.35 22.30
N GLY A 162 37.76 -3.25 23.41
CA GLY A 162 39.22 -3.36 23.38
C GLY A 162 39.67 -4.74 22.92
N LEU A 163 38.99 -5.79 23.39
CA LEU A 163 39.27 -7.17 22.99
C LEU A 163 38.99 -7.41 21.50
N GLU A 164 37.87 -6.93 20.96
CA GLU A 164 37.54 -7.06 19.54
C GLU A 164 38.62 -6.44 18.67
N LYS A 165 39.03 -5.19 18.97
CA LYS A 165 40.07 -4.52 18.20
C LYS A 165 41.39 -5.26 18.27
N LEU A 166 41.78 -5.78 19.43
CA LEU A 166 42.98 -6.60 19.58
C LEU A 166 42.88 -7.93 18.81
N ALA A 167 41.73 -8.59 18.85
CA ALA A 167 41.47 -9.81 18.08
C ALA A 167 41.56 -9.54 16.57
N SER A 168 41.01 -8.42 16.11
CA SER A 168 41.08 -7.95 14.73
C SER A 168 42.52 -7.58 14.30
N GLU A 169 43.34 -6.97 15.19
CA GLU A 169 44.78 -6.79 14.93
C GLU A 169 45.47 -8.13 14.66
N GLN A 170 45.21 -9.15 15.48
CA GLN A 170 45.81 -10.47 15.31
C GLN A 170 45.31 -11.18 14.06
N LEU A 171 43.99 -11.12 13.81
CA LEU A 171 43.37 -11.69 12.62
C LEU A 171 43.97 -11.11 11.35
N LEU A 172 44.15 -9.79 11.28
CA LEU A 172 44.75 -9.14 10.13
C LEU A 172 46.22 -9.52 9.96
N ARG A 173 47.01 -9.57 11.06
CA ARG A 173 48.41 -9.99 10.99
C ARG A 173 48.60 -11.42 10.48
N LEU A 174 47.73 -12.34 10.90
CA LEU A 174 47.85 -13.77 10.58
C LEU A 174 47.11 -14.14 9.28
N GLY A 175 46.01 -13.45 9.00
CA GLY A 175 45.04 -13.82 7.97
C GLY A 175 45.13 -13.03 6.67
N ALA A 176 45.94 -11.96 6.59
CA ALA A 176 46.03 -11.07 5.42
C ALA A 176 46.68 -11.68 4.17
N GLY A 177 47.38 -12.81 4.28
CA GLY A 177 48.10 -13.40 3.15
C GLY A 177 49.20 -12.47 2.65
N SER A 178 49.15 -12.08 1.36
CA SER A 178 50.13 -11.17 0.75
C SER A 178 49.81 -9.67 0.94
N MET A 179 48.68 -9.32 1.56
CA MET A 179 48.32 -7.92 1.78
C MET A 179 49.25 -7.25 2.79
N ALA A 180 49.72 -6.04 2.46
CA ALA A 180 50.46 -5.20 3.37
C ALA A 180 49.51 -4.53 4.39
N VAL A 181 49.55 -5.00 5.63
CA VAL A 181 48.70 -4.50 6.72
C VAL A 181 49.34 -3.30 7.43
N ARG A 182 48.54 -2.29 7.76
CA ARG A 182 48.92 -1.10 8.55
C ARG A 182 47.93 -0.90 9.69
N ILE A 183 48.40 -0.74 10.92
CA ILE A 183 47.52 -0.64 12.10
C ILE A 183 47.86 0.62 12.89
N ALA A 184 46.86 1.48 13.12
CA ALA A 184 46.98 2.65 13.98
C ALA A 184 46.12 2.49 15.24
N ARG A 185 46.73 2.61 16.42
CA ARG A 185 46.05 2.60 17.71
C ARG A 185 45.72 4.03 18.12
N PHE A 186 44.47 4.44 17.89
CA PHE A 186 44.05 5.82 18.14
C PHE A 186 43.82 6.14 19.63
N HIS A 187 44.39 7.25 20.09
CA HIS A 187 44.13 7.82 21.42
C HIS A 187 43.19 9.02 21.30
N ASN A 188 41.88 8.78 21.55
CA ASN A 188 40.86 9.82 21.74
C ASN A 188 40.92 10.99 20.75
N VAL A 189 40.79 10.67 19.46
CA VAL A 189 40.69 11.67 18.40
C VAL A 189 39.43 12.53 18.56
N TYR A 190 39.56 13.85 18.41
CA TYR A 190 38.48 14.83 18.50
C TYR A 190 38.66 15.98 17.49
N GLY A 191 37.56 16.67 17.19
CA GLY A 191 37.56 17.80 16.26
C GLY A 191 36.19 18.06 15.63
N PRO A 192 36.08 19.08 14.75
CA PRO A 192 34.89 19.37 13.97
C PRO A 192 34.39 18.16 13.19
N ARG A 193 33.07 17.99 13.09
CA ARG A 193 32.38 16.86 12.44
C ARG A 193 32.40 15.55 13.23
N GLY A 194 32.95 15.55 14.44
CA GLY A 194 32.79 14.44 15.37
C GLY A 194 31.37 14.36 15.94
N ALA A 195 30.95 13.17 16.37
CA ALA A 195 29.70 13.00 17.11
C ALA A 195 29.68 13.92 18.33
N TRP A 196 28.60 14.70 18.48
CA TRP A 196 28.53 15.75 19.50
C TRP A 196 27.23 15.78 20.32
N ASN A 197 26.10 15.21 19.88
CA ASN A 197 24.80 15.29 20.57
C ASN A 197 23.92 14.02 20.55
N ASN A 198 24.42 12.89 20.07
CA ASN A 198 23.59 11.68 19.87
C ASN A 198 23.83 10.57 20.91
N GLY A 199 24.72 10.78 21.88
CA GLY A 199 25.12 9.79 22.88
C GLY A 199 26.38 8.99 22.50
N HIS A 200 26.85 9.10 21.24
CA HIS A 200 28.12 8.52 20.78
C HIS A 200 29.31 9.46 20.98
N GLU A 201 29.10 10.69 21.42
CA GLU A 201 30.16 11.68 21.59
C GLU A 201 31.21 11.26 22.63
N LYS A 202 32.44 11.72 22.41
CA LYS A 202 33.54 11.60 23.40
C LYS A 202 33.60 12.84 24.29
N ALA A 203 34.36 12.75 25.38
CA ALA A 203 34.46 13.78 26.41
C ALA A 203 34.71 15.21 25.87
N PRO A 204 35.63 15.46 24.90
CA PRO A 204 35.86 16.81 24.38
C PRO A 204 34.60 17.45 23.78
N ALA A 205 33.92 16.73 22.88
CA ALA A 205 32.71 17.23 22.21
C ALA A 205 31.53 17.34 23.19
N ALA A 206 31.37 16.38 24.11
CA ALA A 206 30.31 16.42 25.11
C ALA A 206 30.45 17.65 26.02
N ILE A 207 31.64 17.89 26.56
CA ILE A 207 31.89 19.02 27.46
C ILE A 207 31.76 20.35 26.72
N LEU A 208 32.26 20.45 25.48
CA LEU A 208 32.08 21.64 24.65
C LEU A 208 30.60 21.91 24.36
N ARG A 209 29.82 20.91 23.95
CA ARG A 209 28.37 21.02 23.77
C ARG A 209 27.71 21.56 25.02
N LYS A 210 27.97 20.93 26.17
CA LYS A 210 27.37 21.32 27.46
C LYS A 210 27.72 22.77 27.82
N THR A 211 28.96 23.17 27.58
CA THR A 211 29.46 24.53 27.87
C THR A 211 28.85 25.57 26.93
N VAL A 212 28.74 25.28 25.63
CA VAL A 212 28.08 26.18 24.67
C VAL A 212 26.59 26.30 24.97
N ALA A 213 25.91 25.20 25.27
CA ALA A 213 24.50 25.22 25.67
C ALA A 213 24.28 26.04 26.95
N ALA A 214 25.17 25.91 27.94
CA ALA A 214 25.15 26.72 29.16
C ALA A 214 25.33 28.22 28.87
N LYS A 215 26.27 28.58 27.96
CA LYS A 215 26.45 29.96 27.48
C LYS A 215 25.18 30.53 26.85
N LEU A 216 24.53 29.77 25.96
CA LEU A 216 23.34 30.23 25.23
C LEU A 216 22.07 30.27 26.08
N SER A 217 22.03 29.52 27.18
CA SER A 217 20.90 29.49 28.13
C SER A 217 21.14 30.30 29.40
N GLU A 218 22.27 31.02 29.50
CA GLU A 218 22.70 31.78 30.68
C GLU A 218 22.73 30.93 31.98
N ARG A 219 23.02 29.64 31.86
CA ARG A 219 23.09 28.71 32.99
C ARG A 219 24.53 28.53 33.48
N THR A 220 24.66 28.26 34.77
CA THR A 220 25.95 28.09 35.46
C THR A 220 26.24 26.64 35.89
N LYS A 221 25.46 25.66 35.41
CA LYS A 221 25.63 24.24 35.79
C LYS A 221 25.80 23.35 34.56
N ILE A 222 26.85 22.54 34.56
CA ILE A 222 27.07 21.49 33.55
C ILE A 222 27.44 20.15 34.18
N GLU A 223 27.01 19.05 33.54
CA GLU A 223 27.21 17.70 34.04
C GLU A 223 28.57 17.11 33.62
N LEU A 224 29.29 16.52 34.58
CA LEU A 224 30.48 15.70 34.35
C LEU A 224 30.29 14.29 34.92
N TRP A 225 30.72 13.26 34.16
CA TRP A 225 30.66 11.87 34.62
C TRP A 225 31.92 11.51 35.42
N GLY A 226 31.72 10.80 36.54
CA GLY A 226 32.78 10.46 37.49
C GLY A 226 33.15 11.60 38.45
N SER A 227 34.30 11.45 39.10
CA SER A 227 34.88 12.50 39.95
C SER A 227 35.57 13.61 39.16
N GLY A 228 35.89 13.36 37.88
CA GLY A 228 36.62 14.27 36.99
C GLY A 228 38.15 14.12 37.05
N ASP A 229 38.68 13.28 37.93
CA ASP A 229 40.13 13.09 38.13
C ASP A 229 40.75 12.13 37.11
N GLN A 230 39.93 11.41 36.35
CA GLN A 230 40.38 10.49 35.31
C GLN A 230 41.17 11.26 34.24
N LYS A 231 42.34 10.73 33.84
CA LYS A 231 43.27 11.41 32.93
C LYS A 231 43.31 10.77 31.55
N ARG A 232 43.37 11.57 30.49
CA ARG A 232 43.46 11.12 29.10
C ARG A 232 44.32 12.08 28.29
N SER A 233 44.87 11.60 27.18
CA SER A 233 45.30 12.45 26.08
C SER A 233 44.26 12.49 24.97
N PHE A 234 44.27 13.57 24.19
CA PHE A 234 43.29 13.83 23.12
C PHE A 234 44.03 14.31 21.87
N LEU A 235 43.84 13.63 20.75
CA LEU A 235 44.51 13.95 19.49
C LEU A 235 43.60 14.79 18.58
N TRP A 236 44.13 15.88 18.05
CA TRP A 236 43.44 16.69 17.06
C TRP A 236 43.24 15.95 15.74
N ILE A 237 42.06 16.10 15.12
CA ILE A 237 41.67 15.34 13.91
C ILE A 237 42.64 15.50 12.73
N GLU A 238 43.15 16.71 12.45
CA GLU A 238 44.07 16.89 11.31
C GLU A 238 45.44 16.26 11.56
N ASP A 239 45.93 16.27 12.81
CA ASP A 239 47.15 15.55 13.19
C ASP A 239 46.95 14.03 13.03
N CYS A 240 45.77 13.51 13.38
CA CYS A 240 45.40 12.12 13.17
C CYS A 240 45.38 11.75 11.67
N VAL A 241 44.82 12.61 10.81
CA VAL A 241 44.79 12.38 9.36
C VAL A 241 46.21 12.35 8.79
N ASP A 242 47.08 13.28 9.21
CA ASP A 242 48.49 13.30 8.77
C ASP A 242 49.23 12.00 9.15
N ALA A 243 49.04 11.51 10.38
CA ALA A 243 49.61 10.23 10.82
C ALA A 243 49.14 9.06 9.95
N VAL A 244 47.83 9.01 9.64
CA VAL A 244 47.25 7.95 8.80
C VAL A 244 47.86 7.98 7.40
N ILE A 245 47.92 9.16 6.76
CA ILE A 245 48.50 9.30 5.41
C ILE A 245 49.97 8.86 5.40
N ARG A 246 50.76 9.27 6.39
CA ARG A 246 52.16 8.81 6.52
C ARG A 246 52.26 7.30 6.73
N LEU A 247 51.37 6.73 7.55
CA LEU A 247 51.40 5.30 7.86
C LEU A 247 51.08 4.44 6.64
N ILE A 248 50.07 4.80 5.83
CA ILE A 248 49.71 4.05 4.62
C ILE A 248 50.78 4.13 3.51
N CYS A 249 51.64 5.16 3.54
CA CYS A 249 52.82 5.33 2.68
C CYS A 249 54.09 4.69 3.24
N SER A 250 54.08 4.26 4.51
CA SER A 250 55.24 3.66 5.16
C SER A 250 55.35 2.17 4.89
N ASN A 251 56.52 1.60 5.23
CA ASN A 251 56.74 0.15 5.28
C ASN A 251 56.53 -0.44 6.69
N SER A 252 55.97 0.32 7.63
CA SER A 252 55.73 -0.18 9.00
C SER A 252 54.68 -1.27 9.00
N THR A 253 55.00 -2.45 9.53
CA THR A 253 54.06 -3.58 9.69
C THR A 253 53.55 -3.75 11.11
N GLU A 254 54.17 -3.06 12.08
CA GLU A 254 53.77 -3.13 13.47
C GLU A 254 52.63 -2.14 13.78
N PRO A 255 51.72 -2.46 14.71
CA PRO A 255 50.79 -1.48 15.25
C PRO A 255 51.54 -0.29 15.83
N LEU A 256 51.06 0.93 15.55
CA LEU A 256 51.66 2.17 16.06
C LEU A 256 50.63 3.00 16.81
N ASN A 257 51.05 3.58 17.93
CA ASN A 257 50.27 4.58 18.64
C ASN A 257 50.11 5.84 17.80
N VAL A 258 48.87 6.32 17.67
CA VAL A 258 48.55 7.61 17.06
C VAL A 258 47.75 8.40 18.08
N GLY A 259 48.46 9.24 18.83
CA GLY A 259 47.94 9.95 19.99
C GLY A 259 48.74 11.18 20.40
N SER A 260 48.14 12.02 21.24
CA SER A 260 48.89 13.03 21.98
C SER A 260 49.57 12.36 23.20
N ASP A 261 50.74 12.86 23.56
CA ASP A 261 51.49 12.51 24.77
C ASP A 261 51.21 13.47 25.94
N ARG A 262 50.29 14.42 25.77
CA ARG A 262 49.83 15.32 26.82
C ARG A 262 48.62 14.75 27.55
N SER A 263 48.84 14.29 28.77
CA SER A 263 47.80 13.82 29.68
C SER A 263 47.15 14.98 30.44
N VAL A 264 45.81 15.04 30.44
CA VAL A 264 45.01 16.02 31.21
C VAL A 264 43.87 15.33 31.94
N SER A 265 43.45 15.84 33.10
CA SER A 265 42.24 15.34 33.77
C SER A 265 40.97 15.82 33.05
N VAL A 266 39.83 15.17 33.32
CA VAL A 266 38.54 15.65 32.81
C VAL A 266 38.16 17.02 33.39
N LYS A 267 38.58 17.34 34.62
CA LYS A 267 38.46 18.69 35.21
C LYS A 267 39.29 19.73 34.43
N ASP A 268 40.52 19.38 34.06
CA ASP A 268 41.38 20.26 33.26
C ASP A 268 40.78 20.47 31.87
N LEU A 269 40.28 19.40 31.24
CA LEU A 269 39.59 19.45 29.96
C LEU A 269 38.33 20.34 30.04
N ALA A 270 37.56 20.24 31.11
CA ALA A 270 36.41 21.11 31.36
C ALA A 270 36.84 22.57 31.48
N SER A 271 37.90 22.86 32.23
CA SER A 271 38.46 24.22 32.32
C SER A 271 38.93 24.76 30.97
N ILE A 272 39.54 23.91 30.14
CA ILE A 272 39.95 24.26 28.76
C ILE A 272 38.72 24.53 27.88
N ALA A 273 37.67 23.70 27.96
CA ALA A 273 36.43 23.88 27.21
C ALA A 273 35.73 25.20 27.56
N VAL A 274 35.67 25.56 28.85
CA VAL A 274 35.10 26.83 29.32
C VAL A 274 35.85 28.02 28.74
N ARG A 275 37.18 27.99 28.79
CA ARG A 275 38.02 29.02 28.16
C ARG A 275 37.84 29.06 26.64
N ALA A 276 37.74 27.91 25.98
CA ALA A 276 37.56 27.81 24.53
C ALA A 276 36.25 28.45 24.04
N VAL A 277 35.19 28.39 24.85
CA VAL A 277 33.87 28.99 24.57
C VAL A 277 33.81 30.49 24.94
N GLY A 278 34.82 30.99 25.64
CA GLY A 278 34.93 32.39 26.06
C GLY A 278 34.23 32.70 27.40
N LEU A 279 34.01 31.69 28.24
CA LEU A 279 33.44 31.84 29.58
C LEU A 279 34.54 31.83 30.66
N ASN A 280 34.20 32.33 31.86
CA ASN A 280 35.07 32.25 33.03
C ASN A 280 34.90 30.89 33.74
N PRO A 281 35.96 30.08 33.94
CA PRO A 281 35.91 28.83 34.72
C PRO A 281 35.29 28.97 36.10
N ASP A 282 35.53 30.09 36.80
CA ASP A 282 35.01 30.31 38.16
C ASP A 282 33.49 30.60 38.19
N GLY A 283 32.89 30.91 37.03
CA GLY A 283 31.46 31.18 36.89
C GLY A 283 30.60 29.93 36.66
N LEU A 284 31.21 28.74 36.55
CA LEU A 284 30.53 27.48 36.31
C LEU A 284 30.70 26.51 37.49
N SER A 285 29.63 25.81 37.80
CA SER A 285 29.61 24.73 38.77
C SER A 285 29.33 23.39 38.07
N TYR A 286 29.96 22.33 38.56
CA TYR A 286 29.89 21.00 37.96
C TYR A 286 28.97 20.08 38.76
N ILE A 287 28.08 19.37 38.07
CA ILE A 287 27.30 18.28 38.65
C ILE A 287 28.01 16.97 38.34
N TYR A 288 28.65 16.39 39.35
CA TYR A 288 29.37 15.12 39.22
C TYR A 288 28.41 13.92 39.33
N ARG A 289 28.48 13.03 38.34
CA ARG A 289 27.67 11.81 38.25
C ARG A 289 28.55 10.57 38.44
N ALA A 290 28.68 10.13 39.69
CA ALA A 290 29.50 8.97 40.06
C ALA A 290 28.93 7.62 39.59
N ASP A 291 27.62 7.58 39.31
CA ASP A 291 26.87 6.41 38.83
C ASP A 291 27.06 6.11 37.33
N MET A 292 27.71 7.03 36.60
CA MET A 292 27.87 6.95 35.15
C MET A 292 29.22 6.31 34.76
N PRO A 293 29.32 5.66 33.59
CA PRO A 293 30.54 4.95 33.19
C PRO A 293 31.69 5.92 32.88
N VAL A 294 32.84 5.71 33.52
CA VAL A 294 34.04 6.57 33.41
C VAL A 294 35.23 5.92 32.68
N GLY A 295 35.18 4.61 32.47
CA GLY A 295 36.28 3.83 31.91
C GLY A 295 37.48 3.73 32.88
N VAL A 296 38.69 3.59 32.33
CA VAL A 296 39.93 3.46 33.13
C VAL A 296 40.30 4.73 33.92
N ALA A 297 41.20 4.63 34.91
CA ALA A 297 41.62 5.79 35.68
C ALA A 297 42.46 6.76 34.84
N ALA A 298 43.47 6.26 34.13
CA ALA A 298 44.33 7.12 33.32
C ALA A 298 44.95 6.40 32.11
N ARG A 299 45.19 7.15 31.03
CA ARG A 299 45.88 6.67 29.82
C ARG A 299 46.54 7.82 29.06
N ASN A 300 47.76 7.59 28.56
CA ASN A 300 48.50 8.50 27.68
C ASN A 300 49.25 7.71 26.60
N SER A 301 49.52 8.35 25.46
CA SER A 301 50.25 7.75 24.34
C SER A 301 51.76 7.86 24.55
N ASN A 302 52.50 6.77 24.34
CA ASN A 302 53.93 6.88 24.07
C ASN A 302 54.14 6.96 22.56
N ASN A 303 54.82 8.02 22.10
CA ASN A 303 54.98 8.33 20.68
C ASN A 303 56.38 8.00 20.12
N GLU A 304 57.25 7.32 20.88
CA GLU A 304 58.62 6.98 20.43
C GLU A 304 58.60 6.15 19.13
N ALA A 305 57.76 5.11 19.06
CA ALA A 305 57.70 4.21 17.92
C ALA A 305 57.13 4.89 16.65
N VAL A 306 56.04 5.67 16.78
CA VAL A 306 55.47 6.39 15.63
C VAL A 306 56.39 7.49 15.13
N THR A 307 57.11 8.18 16.03
CA THR A 307 58.11 9.18 15.66
C THR A 307 59.27 8.53 14.90
N SER A 308 59.78 7.41 15.39
CA SER A 308 60.86 6.66 14.74
C SER A 308 60.44 6.11 13.37
N ALA A 309 59.23 5.55 13.27
CA ALA A 309 58.75 4.90 12.05
C ALA A 309 58.31 5.90 10.96
N LEU A 310 57.72 7.04 11.34
CA LEU A 310 57.05 7.96 10.41
C LEU A 310 57.61 9.39 10.39
N GLY A 311 58.52 9.74 11.31
CA GLY A 311 58.96 11.12 11.52
C GLY A 311 57.78 12.04 11.88
N TRP A 312 56.81 11.52 12.63
CA TRP A 312 55.55 12.21 12.94
C TRP A 312 55.40 12.45 14.44
N ALA A 313 54.92 13.65 14.79
CA ALA A 313 54.46 14.01 16.13
C ALA A 313 53.27 14.98 15.99
N PRO A 314 52.32 14.99 16.94
CA PRO A 314 51.19 15.92 16.92
C PRO A 314 51.67 17.37 17.04
N THR A 315 51.13 18.26 16.21
CA THR A 315 51.55 19.67 16.15
C THR A 315 50.55 20.63 16.78
N THR A 316 49.27 20.23 16.88
CA THR A 316 48.20 21.08 17.40
C THR A 316 48.05 20.92 18.90
N THR A 317 48.04 22.04 19.64
CA THR A 317 47.79 22.03 21.08
C THR A 317 46.32 21.69 21.40
N LEU A 318 46.07 21.12 22.59
CA LEU A 318 44.72 20.81 23.05
C LEU A 318 43.83 22.07 23.09
N GLU A 319 44.37 23.20 23.54
CA GLU A 319 43.65 24.48 23.63
C GLU A 319 43.21 24.97 22.24
N GLU A 320 44.10 24.90 21.25
CA GLU A 320 43.80 25.32 19.88
C GLU A 320 42.73 24.44 19.25
N GLY A 321 42.87 23.11 19.34
CA GLY A 321 41.89 22.17 18.80
C GLY A 321 40.53 22.27 19.50
N MET A 322 40.51 22.47 20.83
CA MET A 322 39.27 22.71 21.59
C MET A 322 38.56 23.98 21.14
N LYS A 323 39.30 25.08 20.90
CA LYS A 323 38.73 26.34 20.39
C LYS A 323 38.09 26.17 19.01
N LYS A 324 38.76 25.49 18.07
CA LYS A 324 38.21 25.20 16.73
C LYS A 324 36.97 24.31 16.83
N THR A 325 36.99 23.29 17.69
CA THR A 325 35.84 22.40 17.92
C THR A 325 34.66 23.15 18.56
N ALA A 326 34.91 24.03 19.52
CA ALA A 326 33.89 24.84 20.19
C ALA A 326 33.13 25.70 19.18
N SER A 327 33.86 26.39 18.29
CA SER A 327 33.27 27.22 17.24
C SER A 327 32.38 26.42 16.30
N TRP A 328 32.79 25.20 15.94
CA TRP A 328 31.98 24.32 15.10
C TRP A 328 30.72 23.85 15.83
N ILE A 329 30.83 23.36 17.07
CA ILE A 329 29.68 22.92 17.88
C ILE A 329 28.69 24.07 18.12
N GLU A 330 29.17 25.30 18.34
CA GLU A 330 28.29 26.47 18.45
C GLU A 330 27.49 26.71 17.17
N GLY A 331 28.10 26.54 16.00
CA GLY A 331 27.40 26.56 14.71
C GLY A 331 26.31 25.49 14.62
N GLU A 332 26.63 24.24 14.97
CA GLU A 332 25.67 23.12 14.96
C GLU A 332 24.48 23.36 15.90
N ILE A 333 24.73 23.86 17.11
CA ILE A 333 23.67 24.20 18.07
C ILE A 333 22.78 25.32 17.52
N ARG A 334 23.35 26.35 16.89
CA ARG A 334 22.56 27.44 16.29
C ARG A 334 21.68 26.94 15.14
N THR A 335 22.21 26.05 14.29
CA THR A 335 21.42 25.40 13.24
C THR A 335 20.27 24.59 13.82
N LEU A 336 20.52 23.80 14.88
CA LEU A 336 19.48 23.04 15.57
C LEU A 336 18.38 23.93 16.19
N LEU A 337 18.77 25.09 16.76
CA LEU A 337 17.81 26.03 17.34
C LEU A 337 16.98 26.78 16.29
N ALA A 338 17.48 26.89 15.06
CA ALA A 338 16.75 27.50 13.94
C ALA A 338 15.63 26.60 13.41
N SER A 339 15.71 25.28 13.61
CA SER A 339 14.70 24.31 13.16
C SER A 339 13.57 24.05 14.17
N VAL A 340 13.62 24.65 15.37
CA VAL A 340 12.62 24.46 16.44
C VAL A 340 11.93 25.77 16.81
N GLY A 341 10.67 25.69 17.23
CA GLY A 341 9.87 26.86 17.63
C GLY A 341 10.47 27.59 18.85
N GLU A 342 10.27 28.90 18.95
CA GLU A 342 10.87 29.73 20.01
C GLU A 342 10.56 29.24 21.43
N ALA A 343 9.35 28.73 21.65
CA ALA A 343 8.92 28.17 22.93
C ALA A 343 9.68 26.90 23.36
N GLU A 344 10.22 26.14 22.40
CA GLU A 344 10.92 24.87 22.66
C GLU A 344 12.42 25.04 22.86
N ARG A 345 13.01 26.16 22.41
CA ARG A 345 14.46 26.43 22.49
C ARG A 345 15.05 26.25 23.90
N PRO A 346 14.42 26.72 25.00
CA PRO A 346 14.98 26.53 26.34
C PRO A 346 15.06 25.05 26.75
N LYS A 347 14.11 24.23 26.30
CA LYS A 347 14.09 22.78 26.57
C LYS A 347 15.21 22.07 25.82
N VAL A 348 15.38 22.37 24.53
CA VAL A 348 16.47 21.82 23.71
C VAL A 348 17.83 22.18 24.32
N LEU A 349 18.03 23.44 24.71
CA LEU A 349 19.27 23.88 25.37
C LEU A 349 19.51 23.14 26.70
N ASP A 350 18.47 22.90 27.51
CA ASP A 350 18.60 22.11 28.75
C ASP A 350 19.07 20.68 28.47
N GLU A 351 18.49 20.01 27.47
CA GLU A 351 18.88 18.65 27.09
C GLU A 351 20.35 18.58 26.64
N LEU A 352 20.83 19.58 25.89
CA LEU A 352 22.23 19.65 25.44
C LEU A 352 23.25 19.81 26.59
N THR A 353 22.82 20.23 27.79
CA THR A 353 23.69 20.29 28.99
C THR A 353 23.93 18.93 29.67
N LYS A 354 23.25 17.87 29.22
CA LYS A 354 23.30 16.52 29.79
C LYS A 354 23.87 15.53 28.78
N SER A 355 24.45 14.43 29.24
CA SER A 355 24.81 13.28 28.39
C SER A 355 23.88 12.10 28.68
N ARG A 356 23.65 11.24 27.69
CA ARG A 356 22.84 10.03 27.84
C ARG A 356 23.67 8.76 27.61
N LYS A 357 23.24 7.65 28.19
CA LYS A 357 23.66 6.31 27.77
C LYS A 357 22.79 5.87 26.61
N VAL A 358 23.39 5.26 25.60
CA VAL A 358 22.71 4.72 24.42
C VAL A 358 22.65 3.22 24.57
N ASP A 359 21.48 2.62 24.42
CA ASP A 359 21.36 1.17 24.20
C ASP A 359 21.27 0.93 22.69
N ILE A 360 22.33 0.35 22.12
CA ILE A 360 22.44 0.14 20.66
C ILE A 360 21.40 -0.89 20.19
N ARG A 361 20.79 -1.67 21.10
CA ARG A 361 19.69 -2.58 20.76
C ARG A 361 18.33 -1.89 20.69
N ILE A 362 18.16 -0.76 21.38
CA ILE A 362 16.85 -0.08 21.56
C ILE A 362 16.75 1.22 20.77
N GLU A 363 17.78 2.06 20.73
CA GLU A 363 17.70 3.40 20.11
C GLU A 363 17.92 3.40 18.59
N SER A 364 18.48 2.34 18.01
CA SER A 364 18.68 2.26 16.56
C SER A 364 17.67 1.39 15.83
N THR A 365 16.82 0.63 16.57
CA THR A 365 15.94 -0.36 15.96
C THR A 365 14.49 0.09 15.78
N LYS A 366 14.10 0.27 14.53
CA LYS A 366 12.72 0.42 14.06
C LYS A 366 11.91 -0.82 14.46
N SER A 367 10.78 -0.69 15.15
CA SER A 367 10.10 -1.82 15.77
C SER A 367 8.85 -2.27 15.01
N PHE A 368 8.73 -3.56 14.75
CA PHE A 368 7.54 -4.21 14.19
C PHE A 368 6.89 -5.08 15.27
N GLY A 369 5.63 -4.80 15.58
CA GLY A 369 4.77 -5.64 16.42
C GLY A 369 3.95 -6.59 15.55
N ILE A 370 4.18 -7.89 15.67
CA ILE A 370 3.28 -8.91 15.11
C ILE A 370 2.11 -9.08 16.06
N LEU A 371 0.90 -8.77 15.61
CA LEU A 371 -0.34 -8.96 16.37
C LEU A 371 -0.88 -10.35 16.06
N LEU A 372 -0.63 -11.30 16.96
CA LEU A 372 -0.87 -12.73 16.73
C LEU A 372 -1.96 -13.28 17.68
N PRO A 373 -3.26 -13.16 17.34
CA PRO A 373 -4.30 -13.90 18.02
C PRO A 373 -4.15 -15.39 17.74
N ILE A 374 -4.16 -16.20 18.79
CA ILE A 374 -4.12 -17.66 18.69
C ILE A 374 -5.21 -18.27 19.55
N THR A 375 -5.78 -19.37 19.08
CA THR A 375 -6.81 -20.10 19.80
C THR A 375 -6.71 -21.60 19.58
N SER A 376 -6.93 -22.36 20.64
CA SER A 376 -7.09 -23.82 20.56
C SER A 376 -8.54 -24.24 20.35
N ARG A 377 -9.48 -23.30 20.46
CA ARG A 377 -10.93 -23.55 20.48
C ARG A 377 -11.47 -23.66 19.06
N GLY A 378 -12.41 -24.60 18.86
CA GLY A 378 -13.06 -24.81 17.56
C GLY A 378 -12.28 -25.70 16.59
N LEU A 379 -11.14 -26.24 17.02
CA LEU A 379 -10.39 -27.24 16.28
C LEU A 379 -10.78 -28.66 16.73
N PRO A 380 -10.80 -29.66 15.82
CA PRO A 380 -11.00 -31.06 16.20
C PRO A 380 -9.97 -31.57 17.22
N ASP A 381 -8.70 -31.15 17.06
CA ASP A 381 -7.61 -31.36 18.01
C ASP A 381 -7.05 -29.99 18.45
N PRO A 382 -7.12 -29.62 19.75
CA PRO A 382 -6.50 -28.40 20.28
C PRO A 382 -5.02 -28.24 19.93
N GLY A 383 -4.28 -29.35 19.76
CA GLY A 383 -2.87 -29.34 19.38
C GLY A 383 -2.59 -28.86 17.95
N ASP A 384 -3.59 -28.81 17.07
CA ASP A 384 -3.40 -28.37 15.68
C ASP A 384 -3.04 -26.89 15.56
N CYS A 385 -3.47 -26.03 16.49
CA CYS A 385 -3.05 -24.63 16.52
C CYS A 385 -1.53 -24.50 16.74
N LEU A 386 -0.94 -25.37 17.57
CA LEU A 386 0.50 -25.36 17.86
C LEU A 386 1.33 -25.84 16.65
N LYS A 387 0.80 -26.78 15.87
CA LYS A 387 1.45 -27.22 14.62
C LYS A 387 1.50 -26.10 13.58
N LYS A 388 0.39 -25.35 13.43
CA LYS A 388 0.34 -24.19 12.53
C LYS A 388 1.23 -23.06 13.03
N LEU A 389 1.22 -22.80 14.34
CA LEU A 389 2.12 -21.83 14.96
C LEU A 389 3.60 -22.17 14.72
N GLN A 390 3.98 -23.46 14.70
CA GLN A 390 5.34 -23.87 14.36
C GLN A 390 5.70 -23.49 12.91
N VAL A 391 4.82 -23.76 11.95
CA VAL A 391 5.02 -23.37 10.54
C VAL A 391 5.12 -21.84 10.39
N PHE A 392 4.23 -21.10 11.06
CA PHE A 392 4.30 -19.65 11.13
C PHE A 392 5.64 -19.19 11.71
N ALA A 393 6.08 -19.76 12.83
CA ALA A 393 7.33 -19.40 13.49
C ALA A 393 8.55 -19.65 12.60
N ASP A 394 8.62 -20.81 11.96
CA ASP A 394 9.71 -21.19 11.07
C ASP A 394 9.77 -20.24 9.86
N SER A 395 8.61 -19.97 9.22
CA SER A 395 8.54 -19.03 8.09
C SER A 395 8.86 -17.59 8.50
N LEU A 396 8.46 -17.16 9.70
CA LEU A 396 8.76 -15.83 10.22
C LEU A 396 10.27 -15.67 10.46
N VAL A 397 10.93 -16.67 11.06
CA VAL A 397 12.38 -16.66 11.28
C VAL A 397 13.12 -16.61 9.95
N GLU A 398 12.77 -17.47 8.99
CA GLU A 398 13.40 -17.50 7.67
C GLU A 398 13.23 -16.16 6.93
N THR A 399 11.99 -15.67 6.83
CA THR A 399 11.68 -14.48 6.03
C THR A 399 12.15 -13.17 6.65
N THR A 400 12.28 -13.11 7.98
CA THR A 400 12.77 -11.91 8.70
C THR A 400 14.26 -11.99 9.01
N TRP A 401 14.95 -13.10 8.74
CA TRP A 401 16.37 -13.26 9.08
C TRP A 401 17.21 -12.10 8.53
N ARG A 402 17.06 -11.76 7.25
CA ARG A 402 17.75 -10.62 6.65
C ARG A 402 17.36 -9.29 7.30
N ASP A 403 16.07 -9.05 7.49
CA ASP A 403 15.58 -7.78 8.08
C ASP A 403 16.01 -7.59 9.55
N THR A 404 16.25 -8.66 10.29
CA THR A 404 16.62 -8.64 11.72
C THR A 404 18.11 -8.85 11.98
N HIS A 405 18.84 -9.46 11.04
CA HIS A 405 20.27 -9.78 11.19
C HIS A 405 21.20 -9.00 10.22
N THR A 406 20.71 -8.33 9.15
CA THR A 406 21.55 -7.50 8.24
C THR A 406 20.84 -6.39 7.37
N VAL A 407 21.43 -5.17 7.36
CA VAL A 407 21.59 -4.16 6.25
C VAL A 407 20.50 -3.11 5.85
N SER A 408 19.17 -3.24 5.96
CA SER A 408 18.24 -2.15 5.46
C SER A 408 17.19 -1.60 6.40
N GLY A 409 17.08 -2.18 7.58
CA GLY A 409 16.54 -1.57 8.77
C GLY A 409 17.10 -2.35 9.95
N ASP A 410 17.56 -1.64 10.96
CA ASP A 410 17.72 -2.23 12.28
C ASP A 410 16.27 -2.56 12.73
N PHE A 411 15.66 -3.66 12.27
CA PHE A 411 14.29 -3.95 12.66
C PHE A 411 14.26 -4.85 13.87
N ARG A 412 13.62 -4.38 14.94
CA ARG A 412 13.28 -5.21 16.09
C ARG A 412 11.90 -5.81 15.84
N LEU A 413 11.84 -7.14 15.86
CA LEU A 413 10.58 -7.88 15.77
C LEU A 413 10.10 -8.22 17.18
N HIS A 414 8.89 -7.78 17.53
CA HIS A 414 8.23 -8.12 18.78
C HIS A 414 6.92 -8.87 18.49
N ILE A 415 6.65 -9.96 19.19
CA ILE A 415 5.47 -10.79 18.96
C ILE A 415 4.48 -10.65 20.10
N TYR A 416 3.29 -10.14 19.80
CA TYR A 416 2.18 -10.01 20.74
C TYR A 416 1.21 -11.17 20.56
N VAL A 417 1.33 -12.18 21.43
CA VAL A 417 0.49 -13.38 21.40
C VAL A 417 -0.78 -13.10 22.19
N ALA A 418 -1.88 -12.85 21.48
CA ALA A 418 -3.20 -12.69 22.10
C ALA A 418 -3.87 -14.04 22.31
N ILE A 419 -4.23 -14.32 23.56
CA ILE A 419 -4.91 -15.55 23.98
C ILE A 419 -6.13 -15.13 24.79
N ASP A 420 -7.28 -15.73 24.51
CA ASP A 420 -8.48 -15.54 25.32
C ASP A 420 -8.27 -16.07 26.75
N HIS A 421 -8.79 -15.35 27.74
CA HIS A 421 -8.62 -15.66 29.16
C HIS A 421 -9.18 -17.03 29.58
N ASP A 422 -10.09 -17.60 28.80
CA ASP A 422 -10.73 -18.90 29.01
C ASP A 422 -10.16 -20.02 28.13
N ASP A 423 -9.10 -19.76 27.35
CA ASP A 423 -8.37 -20.79 26.58
C ASP A 423 -7.31 -21.49 27.46
N GLU A 424 -7.79 -22.30 28.41
CA GLU A 424 -6.93 -22.99 29.41
C GLU A 424 -5.82 -23.84 28.77
N TYR A 425 -6.07 -24.41 27.59
CA TYR A 425 -5.11 -25.28 26.90
C TYR A 425 -3.83 -24.55 26.50
N LEU A 426 -3.94 -23.32 26.00
CA LEU A 426 -2.80 -22.47 25.60
C LEU A 426 -2.19 -21.74 26.78
N LEU A 427 -3.03 -21.28 27.73
CA LEU A 427 -2.57 -20.56 28.92
C LEU A 427 -1.75 -21.46 29.86
N ARG A 428 -2.07 -22.76 29.91
CA ARG A 428 -1.30 -23.73 30.68
C ARG A 428 0.06 -23.96 30.03
N GLU A 429 1.12 -23.83 30.82
CA GLU A 429 2.52 -24.07 30.42
C GLU A 429 3.07 -23.13 29.33
N SER A 430 2.33 -22.06 28.95
CA SER A 430 2.79 -21.07 27.94
C SER A 430 3.24 -21.74 26.64
N LYS A 431 2.40 -22.64 26.12
CA LYS A 431 2.75 -23.52 24.98
C LYS A 431 3.07 -22.76 23.71
N ALA A 432 2.32 -21.68 23.43
CA ALA A 432 2.54 -20.86 22.24
C ALA A 432 3.91 -20.17 22.30
N GLU A 433 4.24 -19.60 23.45
CA GLU A 433 5.54 -18.96 23.68
C GLU A 433 6.69 -19.98 23.66
N ALA A 434 6.45 -21.21 24.13
CA ALA A 434 7.44 -22.29 24.06
C ALA A 434 7.79 -22.69 22.61
N ILE A 435 6.79 -22.77 21.73
CA ILE A 435 6.99 -23.02 20.29
C ILE A 435 7.78 -21.89 19.64
N LEU A 436 7.36 -20.63 19.85
CA LEU A 436 8.05 -19.46 19.30
C LEU A 436 9.51 -19.37 19.78
N ARG A 437 9.76 -19.59 21.08
CA ARG A 437 11.11 -19.63 21.64
C ARG A 437 11.94 -20.79 21.10
N GLY A 438 11.31 -21.95 20.87
CA GLY A 438 11.95 -23.11 20.26
C GLY A 438 12.47 -22.83 18.84
N ALA A 439 11.75 -22.00 18.07
CA ALA A 439 12.17 -21.53 16.75
C ALA A 439 13.24 -20.42 16.80
N GLY A 440 13.58 -19.89 17.98
CA GLY A 440 14.57 -18.82 18.16
C GLY A 440 13.99 -17.40 18.32
N LEU A 441 12.66 -17.26 18.36
CA LEU A 441 11.99 -15.97 18.60
C LEU A 441 11.91 -15.71 20.10
N THR A 442 12.59 -14.67 20.59
CA THR A 442 12.74 -14.44 22.05
C THR A 442 11.97 -13.24 22.58
N ASP A 443 11.65 -12.27 21.74
CA ASP A 443 10.97 -11.03 22.11
C ASP A 443 9.44 -11.16 21.98
N ILE A 444 8.82 -11.74 23.01
CA ILE A 444 7.42 -12.16 23.00
C ILE A 444 6.70 -11.60 24.22
N THR A 445 5.55 -10.96 24.00
CA THR A 445 4.60 -10.55 25.04
C THR A 445 3.30 -11.32 24.88
N ARG A 446 2.85 -11.96 25.96
CA ARG A 446 1.51 -12.55 26.02
C ARG A 446 0.49 -11.50 26.44
N VAL A 447 -0.60 -11.40 25.68
CA VAL A 447 -1.75 -10.54 25.97
C VAL A 447 -2.96 -11.43 26.27
N VAL A 448 -3.40 -11.44 27.53
CA VAL A 448 -4.56 -12.24 27.94
C VAL A 448 -5.82 -11.39 27.80
N CYS A 449 -6.69 -11.78 26.86
CA CYS A 449 -7.83 -10.97 26.42
C CYS A 449 -9.14 -11.46 27.07
N LYS A 450 -10.04 -10.53 27.42
CA LYS A 450 -11.35 -10.85 28.03
C LYS A 450 -12.50 -10.51 27.08
N HIS A 451 -12.62 -11.28 26.01
CA HIS A 451 -13.69 -11.12 25.02
C HIS A 451 -14.49 -12.41 24.82
N PRO A 452 -15.72 -12.34 24.27
CA PRO A 452 -16.46 -13.54 23.91
C PRO A 452 -15.73 -14.34 22.83
N ARG A 453 -16.00 -15.65 22.78
CA ARG A 453 -15.37 -16.57 21.83
C ARG A 453 -15.57 -16.11 20.38
N GLY A 454 -14.49 -16.13 19.61
CA GLY A 454 -14.51 -15.82 18.18
C GLY A 454 -14.42 -14.33 17.85
N HIS A 455 -14.18 -13.44 18.81
CA HIS A 455 -14.01 -11.99 18.59
C HIS A 455 -12.57 -11.60 18.20
N VAL A 456 -12.04 -12.17 17.12
CA VAL A 456 -10.64 -11.99 16.67
C VAL A 456 -10.23 -10.51 16.54
N CYS A 457 -11.10 -9.64 16.03
CA CYS A 457 -10.79 -8.22 15.89
C CYS A 457 -10.64 -7.52 17.27
N ALA A 458 -11.28 -8.03 18.32
CA ALA A 458 -11.08 -7.53 19.68
C ALA A 458 -9.69 -7.91 20.23
N LEU A 459 -9.22 -9.13 19.93
CA LEU A 459 -7.86 -9.55 20.28
C LEU A 459 -6.82 -8.69 19.55
N TRP A 460 -7.06 -8.37 18.27
CA TRP A 460 -6.21 -7.42 17.55
C TRP A 460 -6.21 -6.03 18.16
N ARG A 461 -7.35 -5.50 18.62
CA ARG A 461 -7.39 -4.21 19.34
C ARG A 461 -6.52 -4.25 20.61
N ASP A 462 -6.66 -5.28 21.43
CA ASP A 462 -5.89 -5.41 22.68
C ASP A 462 -4.38 -5.52 22.39
N CYS A 463 -3.99 -6.33 21.40
CA CYS A 463 -2.60 -6.43 20.97
C CYS A 463 -2.07 -5.12 20.38
N ALA A 464 -2.83 -4.46 19.50
CA ALA A 464 -2.42 -3.22 18.85
C ALA A 464 -2.21 -2.10 19.88
N LYS A 465 -3.12 -1.99 20.85
CA LYS A 465 -2.99 -1.03 21.94
C LYS A 465 -1.74 -1.30 22.77
N ARG A 466 -1.48 -2.57 23.10
CA ARG A 466 -0.28 -2.94 23.84
C ARG A 466 1.00 -2.64 23.06
N ALA A 467 1.03 -2.99 21.77
CA ALA A 467 2.16 -2.69 20.88
C ALA A 467 2.41 -1.18 20.75
N TRP A 468 1.35 -0.38 20.68
CA TRP A 468 1.42 1.08 20.65
C TRP A 468 2.00 1.66 21.95
N GLU A 469 1.55 1.17 23.11
CA GLU A 469 2.07 1.55 24.44
C GLU A 469 3.56 1.17 24.62
N ASP A 470 3.98 0.02 24.09
CA ASP A 470 5.37 -0.43 24.11
C ASP A 470 6.26 0.28 23.07
N GLY A 471 5.68 1.14 22.23
CA GLY A 471 6.40 1.99 21.28
C GLY A 471 6.70 1.34 19.93
N CYS A 472 5.93 0.34 19.50
CA CYS A 472 6.04 -0.24 18.16
C CYS A 472 5.74 0.80 17.05
N GLU A 473 6.58 0.85 16.01
CA GLU A 473 6.37 1.73 14.85
C GLU A 473 5.40 1.12 13.83
N TRP A 474 5.51 -0.18 13.54
CA TRP A 474 4.59 -0.89 12.66
C TRP A 474 3.84 -1.99 13.39
N MET A 475 2.56 -2.14 13.07
CA MET A 475 1.67 -3.17 13.59
C MET A 475 1.24 -4.05 12.42
N THR A 476 1.69 -5.30 12.44
CA THR A 476 1.41 -6.28 11.40
C THR A 476 0.35 -7.25 11.89
N LEU A 477 -0.86 -7.16 11.32
CA LEU A 477 -1.96 -8.06 11.65
C LEU A 477 -1.68 -9.42 11.01
N MET A 478 -1.59 -10.48 11.81
CA MET A 478 -1.32 -11.84 11.33
C MET A 478 -2.26 -12.86 11.99
N GLY A 479 -2.45 -13.99 11.33
CA GLY A 479 -3.06 -15.19 11.92
C GLY A 479 -2.00 -16.25 12.19
N ASP A 480 -2.26 -17.17 13.11
CA ASP A 480 -1.37 -18.30 13.42
C ASP A 480 -1.34 -19.38 12.31
N ASP A 481 -2.20 -19.25 11.29
CA ASP A 481 -2.26 -20.09 10.09
C ASP A 481 -1.63 -19.48 8.84
N VAL A 482 -0.94 -18.34 9.00
CA VAL A 482 -0.22 -17.67 7.92
C VAL A 482 1.18 -18.26 7.75
N GLU A 483 1.59 -18.43 6.51
CA GLU A 483 2.97 -18.75 6.12
C GLU A 483 3.53 -17.61 5.28
N LEU A 484 4.67 -17.05 5.70
CA LEU A 484 5.38 -15.99 4.97
C LEU A 484 6.32 -16.65 3.95
N LEU A 485 6.20 -16.26 2.67
CA LEU A 485 6.91 -16.96 1.59
C LEU A 485 8.14 -16.23 1.05
N ASP A 486 8.26 -14.92 1.30
CA ASP A 486 9.30 -14.08 0.70
C ASP A 486 10.07 -13.30 1.78
N GLU A 487 11.41 -13.35 1.72
CA GLU A 487 12.29 -12.61 2.62
C GLU A 487 12.27 -11.08 2.42
N GLY A 488 12.66 -10.33 3.45
CA GLY A 488 12.93 -8.89 3.34
C GLY A 488 11.66 -8.02 3.30
N TRP A 489 10.54 -8.56 3.76
CA TRP A 489 9.25 -7.89 3.71
C TRP A 489 9.18 -6.67 4.63
N MET A 490 9.86 -6.64 5.78
CA MET A 490 9.83 -5.52 6.72
C MET A 490 10.46 -4.28 6.08
N SER A 491 11.62 -4.47 5.43
CA SER A 491 12.29 -3.43 4.65
C SER A 491 11.41 -2.92 3.50
N ARG A 492 10.66 -3.81 2.84
CA ARG A 492 9.76 -3.43 1.74
C ARG A 492 8.54 -2.67 2.23
N VAL A 493 7.91 -3.09 3.33
CA VAL A 493 6.82 -2.36 3.99
C VAL A 493 7.28 -0.94 4.32
N ARG A 494 8.43 -0.76 4.97
CA ARG A 494 8.98 0.57 5.27
C ARG A 494 9.14 1.42 4.00
N LYS A 495 9.78 0.87 2.97
CA LYS A 495 9.99 1.57 1.70
C LYS A 495 8.67 1.97 1.04
N GLU A 496 7.64 1.13 1.17
CA GLU A 496 6.31 1.42 0.63
C GLU A 496 5.64 2.59 1.37
N PHE A 497 5.72 2.64 2.70
CA PHE A 497 5.27 3.79 3.48
C PHE A 497 6.03 5.08 3.12
N GLU A 498 7.34 4.99 2.87
CA GLU A 498 8.15 6.12 2.40
C GLU A 498 7.73 6.55 0.98
N PHE A 499 7.45 5.60 0.09
CA PHE A 499 6.96 5.85 -1.26
C PHE A 499 5.59 6.55 -1.24
N ILE A 500 4.65 6.07 -0.42
CA ILE A 500 3.33 6.68 -0.21
C ILE A 500 3.49 8.12 0.29
N SER A 501 4.29 8.34 1.34
CA SER A 501 4.51 9.66 1.93
C SER A 501 5.08 10.66 0.91
N ASN A 502 6.07 10.24 0.12
CA ASN A 502 6.69 11.08 -0.91
C ASN A 502 5.76 11.37 -2.10
N THR A 503 4.96 10.38 -2.52
CA THR A 503 4.12 10.49 -3.73
C THR A 503 2.83 11.25 -3.45
N GLU A 504 2.20 10.98 -2.30
CA GLU A 504 0.89 11.52 -1.95
C GLU A 504 0.98 12.79 -1.07
N GLY A 505 2.18 13.16 -0.63
CA GLY A 505 2.39 14.33 0.24
C GLY A 505 1.79 14.15 1.65
N VAL A 506 1.58 12.91 2.07
CA VAL A 506 1.04 12.55 3.39
C VAL A 506 2.18 12.36 4.42
N PRO A 507 1.92 12.48 5.73
CA PRO A 507 2.94 12.31 6.77
C PRO A 507 3.61 10.94 6.72
N THR A 508 4.85 10.84 7.21
CA THR A 508 5.57 9.57 7.28
C THR A 508 4.78 8.54 8.08
N GLY A 509 4.66 7.33 7.52
CA GLY A 509 3.88 6.23 8.11
C GLY A 509 2.37 6.36 7.95
N PHE A 510 1.85 7.41 7.35
CA PHE A 510 0.43 7.50 7.03
C PHE A 510 0.07 6.51 5.90
N GLY A 511 -0.79 5.53 6.18
CA GLY A 511 -1.25 4.58 5.17
C GLY A 511 -1.52 3.17 5.71
N CYS A 512 -1.78 2.26 4.78
CA CYS A 512 -1.97 0.83 5.02
C CYS A 512 -1.28 0.03 3.91
N VAL A 513 -0.45 -0.94 4.29
CA VAL A 513 0.27 -1.81 3.34
C VAL A 513 -0.16 -3.25 3.55
N ALA A 514 -0.61 -3.96 2.52
CA ALA A 514 -1.05 -5.36 2.63
C ALA A 514 -0.15 -6.31 1.82
N PHE A 515 -0.12 -7.59 2.21
CA PHE A 515 0.63 -8.63 1.51
C PHE A 515 -0.14 -9.16 0.30
N SER A 516 0.58 -9.79 -0.64
CA SER A 516 -0.03 -10.53 -1.75
C SER A 516 -0.40 -11.94 -1.32
N ASP A 517 -1.68 -12.19 -1.06
CA ASP A 517 -2.17 -13.50 -0.64
C ASP A 517 -2.35 -14.45 -1.82
N VAL A 518 -1.57 -15.53 -1.85
CA VAL A 518 -1.67 -16.54 -2.92
C VAL A 518 -2.89 -17.45 -2.76
N SER A 519 -3.44 -17.57 -1.55
CA SER A 519 -4.70 -18.26 -1.28
C SER A 519 -5.91 -17.41 -1.68
N PHE A 520 -5.78 -16.07 -1.64
CA PHE A 520 -6.82 -15.11 -2.04
C PHE A 520 -6.29 -13.96 -2.93
N PRO A 521 -5.97 -14.24 -4.20
CA PRO A 521 -5.40 -13.23 -5.10
C PRO A 521 -6.26 -11.96 -5.21
N GLY A 522 -5.59 -10.80 -5.14
CA GLY A 522 -6.21 -9.47 -5.25
C GLY A 522 -6.98 -9.01 -4.00
N MET A 523 -6.99 -9.80 -2.92
CA MET A 523 -7.55 -9.38 -1.63
C MET A 523 -6.43 -8.79 -0.75
N PRO A 524 -6.62 -7.57 -0.18
CA PRO A 524 -5.69 -7.03 0.79
C PRO A 524 -5.91 -7.74 2.13
N THR A 525 -5.18 -8.83 2.38
CA THR A 525 -5.22 -9.56 3.65
C THR A 525 -4.00 -9.21 4.51
N PHE A 526 -4.17 -9.32 5.83
CA PHE A 526 -3.10 -9.14 6.82
C PHE A 526 -2.36 -7.80 6.68
N PRO A 527 -3.10 -6.66 6.78
CA PRO A 527 -2.50 -5.35 6.59
C PRO A 527 -1.47 -5.02 7.68
N VAL A 528 -0.51 -4.18 7.29
CA VAL A 528 0.45 -3.50 8.16
C VAL A 528 0.06 -2.03 8.21
N VAL A 529 -0.14 -1.53 9.43
CA VAL A 529 -0.35 -0.12 9.71
C VAL A 529 0.80 0.43 10.53
N HIS A 530 1.08 1.72 10.40
CA HIS A 530 2.07 2.40 11.24
C HIS A 530 1.42 2.91 12.53
N ARG A 531 2.22 3.26 13.54
CA ARG A 531 1.77 3.92 14.78
C ARG A 531 0.92 5.16 14.53
N THR A 532 1.11 5.84 13.40
CA THR A 532 0.31 6.99 12.99
C THR A 532 -1.18 6.65 12.94
N HIS A 533 -1.53 5.43 12.53
CA HIS A 533 -2.92 4.96 12.56
C HIS A 533 -3.48 4.94 13.99
N LEU A 534 -2.73 4.36 14.93
CA LEU A 534 -3.12 4.29 16.33
C LEU A 534 -3.14 5.67 16.98
N ASP A 535 -2.23 6.57 16.59
CA ASP A 535 -2.21 7.96 17.04
C ASP A 535 -3.46 8.75 16.52
N ILE A 536 -4.06 8.34 15.39
CA ILE A 536 -5.32 8.92 14.85
C ILE A 536 -6.54 8.43 15.64
N PHE A 537 -6.55 7.14 16.00
CA PHE A 537 -7.71 6.44 16.57
C PHE A 537 -7.54 6.05 18.05
N ASP A 538 -6.68 6.77 18.79
CA ASP A 538 -6.46 6.58 20.23
C ASP A 538 -6.15 5.13 20.65
N GLY A 539 -5.28 4.46 19.88
CA GLY A 539 -4.87 3.08 20.14
C GLY A 539 -5.80 2.00 19.57
N GLU A 540 -6.87 2.36 18.87
CA GLU A 540 -7.73 1.40 18.18
C GLU A 540 -7.25 1.12 16.75
N VAL A 541 -7.08 -0.17 16.40
CA VAL A 541 -6.68 -0.61 15.04
C VAL A 541 -7.87 -0.84 14.11
N VAL A 542 -9.01 -1.26 14.66
CA VAL A 542 -10.28 -1.41 13.93
C VAL A 542 -11.45 -1.14 14.89
N PRO A 543 -12.54 -0.49 14.45
CA PRO A 543 -13.71 -0.21 15.28
C PRO A 543 -14.32 -1.45 15.95
N SER A 544 -15.07 -1.26 17.04
CA SER A 544 -15.77 -2.34 17.76
C SER A 544 -16.85 -3.05 16.92
N ALA A 545 -17.29 -2.45 15.81
CA ALA A 545 -18.23 -3.04 14.87
C ALA A 545 -17.70 -4.33 14.21
N PHE A 546 -16.39 -4.53 14.17
CA PHE A 546 -15.76 -5.72 13.60
C PHE A 546 -15.55 -6.79 14.68
N ILE A 547 -16.12 -7.99 14.43
CA ILE A 547 -16.02 -9.16 15.33
C ILE A 547 -14.87 -10.07 14.88
N ASN A 548 -14.96 -10.64 13.68
CA ASN A 548 -13.91 -11.54 13.15
C ASN A 548 -13.75 -11.56 11.63
N GLN A 549 -14.51 -10.76 10.89
CA GLN A 549 -14.34 -10.55 9.45
C GLN A 549 -14.23 -9.05 9.16
N ASP A 550 -13.85 -8.73 7.93
CA ASP A 550 -13.92 -7.39 7.34
C ASP A 550 -12.97 -6.30 7.90
N GLY A 551 -12.18 -6.59 8.95
CA GLY A 551 -11.19 -5.64 9.49
C GLY A 551 -10.08 -5.29 8.49
N ASP A 552 -9.52 -6.29 7.80
CA ASP A 552 -8.48 -6.12 6.78
C ASP A 552 -8.93 -5.20 5.62
N PRO A 553 -10.06 -5.50 4.93
CA PRO A 553 -10.54 -4.61 3.87
C PRO A 553 -10.96 -3.25 4.39
N TYR A 554 -11.44 -3.11 5.62
CA TYR A 554 -11.76 -1.80 6.20
C TYR A 554 -10.55 -0.88 6.23
N LEU A 555 -9.43 -1.34 6.80
CA LEU A 555 -8.18 -0.56 6.86
C LEU A 555 -7.70 -0.15 5.48
N TYR A 556 -7.69 -1.09 4.54
CA TYR A 556 -7.25 -0.83 3.18
C TYR A 556 -8.13 0.21 2.48
N GLN A 557 -9.46 0.07 2.57
CA GLN A 557 -10.41 0.96 1.88
C GLN A 557 -10.45 2.37 2.49
N MET A 558 -10.20 2.49 3.80
CA MET A 558 -10.10 3.78 4.46
C MET A 558 -8.92 4.60 3.89
N TYR A 559 -7.71 4.03 3.86
CA TYR A 559 -6.53 4.76 3.36
C TYR A 559 -6.50 4.92 1.82
N ARG A 560 -7.23 4.08 1.07
CA ARG A 560 -7.44 4.23 -0.38
C ARG A 560 -7.96 5.63 -0.75
N ARG A 561 -8.75 6.25 0.13
CA ARG A 561 -9.33 7.60 -0.05
C ARG A 561 -8.28 8.73 -0.08
N TRP A 562 -7.02 8.44 0.20
CA TRP A 562 -5.88 9.37 0.03
C TRP A 562 -4.77 8.81 -0.87
N GLY A 563 -5.03 7.71 -1.59
CA GLY A 563 -3.98 7.00 -2.33
C GLY A 563 -2.94 6.33 -1.42
N ALA A 564 -3.22 6.23 -0.11
CA ALA A 564 -2.28 5.76 0.91
C ALA A 564 -2.46 4.28 1.28
N SER A 565 -3.08 3.50 0.41
CA SER A 565 -3.21 2.03 0.55
C SER A 565 -2.46 1.34 -0.59
N SER A 566 -1.61 0.36 -0.27
CA SER A 566 -0.83 -0.37 -1.27
C SER A 566 -0.69 -1.86 -0.95
N MET A 567 -0.54 -2.69 -1.97
CA MET A 567 -0.17 -4.10 -1.82
C MET A 567 1.28 -4.31 -2.25
N ILE A 568 2.07 -4.95 -1.39
CA ILE A 568 3.46 -5.30 -1.71
C ILE A 568 3.54 -6.68 -2.39
N PRO A 569 4.54 -6.91 -3.24
CA PRO A 569 4.70 -8.19 -3.95
C PRO A 569 5.13 -9.35 -3.04
N CYS A 570 5.37 -9.11 -1.73
CA CYS A 570 5.68 -10.15 -0.77
C CYS A 570 4.45 -11.05 -0.57
N ARG A 571 4.66 -12.34 -0.77
CA ARG A 571 3.60 -13.33 -0.76
C ARG A 571 3.43 -13.94 0.62
N ILE A 572 2.18 -14.23 0.93
CA ILE A 572 1.77 -15.04 2.06
C ILE A 572 0.81 -16.11 1.60
N GLN A 573 0.70 -17.16 2.39
CA GLN A 573 -0.29 -18.21 2.21
C GLN A 573 -1.07 -18.42 3.50
N ASN A 574 -2.39 -18.54 3.40
CA ASN A 574 -3.25 -18.87 4.52
C ASN A 574 -3.82 -20.28 4.38
N SER A 575 -3.62 -21.13 5.38
CA SER A 575 -4.05 -22.54 5.39
C SER A 575 -5.51 -22.75 5.81
N VAL A 576 -6.13 -21.85 6.60
CA VAL A 576 -7.46 -22.07 7.23
C VAL A 576 -8.48 -20.92 7.05
N GLY A 577 -8.12 -19.84 6.37
CA GLY A 577 -9.07 -18.81 5.92
C GLY A 577 -9.73 -19.08 4.56
N GLY A 578 -9.32 -20.16 3.88
CA GLY A 578 -9.61 -20.56 2.49
C GLY A 578 -11.04 -21.04 2.17
N SER A 579 -11.12 -21.92 1.17
CA SER A 579 -12.29 -22.75 0.82
C SER A 579 -12.58 -23.88 1.81
N VAL A 580 -11.94 -23.86 2.99
CA VAL A 580 -12.03 -24.87 4.05
C VAL A 580 -12.81 -24.29 5.24
N ASP A 581 -13.35 -25.15 6.11
CA ASP A 581 -14.14 -24.72 7.27
C ASP A 581 -13.34 -23.80 8.20
N ALA A 582 -13.93 -22.63 8.49
CA ALA A 582 -13.32 -21.64 9.38
C ALA A 582 -13.35 -22.11 10.85
N ARG A 583 -12.37 -21.67 11.65
CA ARG A 583 -12.28 -22.01 13.10
C ARG A 583 -13.47 -21.50 13.92
N TYR A 584 -14.10 -20.43 13.44
CA TYR A 584 -15.27 -19.79 14.03
C TYR A 584 -16.33 -19.54 12.96
N GLU A 585 -17.57 -19.38 13.40
CA GLU A 585 -18.62 -18.84 12.54
C GLU A 585 -18.20 -17.44 12.04
N LYS A 586 -18.34 -17.20 10.73
CA LYS A 586 -17.95 -15.93 10.09
C LYS A 586 -19.01 -14.88 10.41
N HIS A 587 -18.64 -13.86 11.17
CA HIS A 587 -19.48 -12.72 11.51
C HIS A 587 -19.02 -11.48 10.74
N HIS A 588 -19.69 -11.22 9.61
CA HIS A 588 -19.47 -10.02 8.81
C HIS A 588 -20.04 -8.78 9.48
N ALA A 589 -19.32 -7.66 9.38
CA ALA A 589 -19.77 -6.39 9.94
C ALA A 589 -20.87 -5.80 9.05
N VAL A 590 -22.10 -5.75 9.54
CA VAL A 590 -23.24 -5.28 8.73
C VAL A 590 -23.07 -3.79 8.43
N GLY A 591 -23.13 -3.42 7.14
CA GLY A 591 -23.10 -2.02 6.72
C GLY A 591 -21.76 -1.29 6.91
N TRP A 592 -20.66 -2.00 7.21
CA TRP A 592 -19.38 -1.32 7.52
C TRP A 592 -18.86 -0.40 6.41
N THR A 593 -19.18 -0.72 5.15
CA THR A 593 -18.79 0.08 3.96
C THR A 593 -19.50 1.43 3.84
N PHE A 594 -20.45 1.74 4.73
CA PHE A 594 -21.18 3.01 4.78
C PHE A 594 -20.73 3.83 6.00
N ASP A 595 -21.52 3.84 7.08
CA ASP A 595 -21.33 4.74 8.22
C ASP A 595 -20.00 4.51 8.95
N VAL A 596 -19.61 3.25 9.17
CA VAL A 596 -18.37 2.90 9.88
C VAL A 596 -17.14 3.38 9.09
N LEU A 597 -17.11 3.17 7.77
CA LEU A 597 -16.04 3.66 6.90
C LEU A 597 -16.00 5.18 6.83
N GLU A 598 -17.16 5.85 6.82
CA GLU A 598 -17.23 7.31 6.80
C GLU A 598 -16.84 7.93 8.15
N GLU A 599 -17.11 7.27 9.27
CA GLU A 599 -16.61 7.67 10.59
C GLU A 599 -15.08 7.60 10.66
N GLY A 600 -14.48 6.49 10.22
CA GLY A 600 -13.02 6.37 10.10
C GLY A 600 -12.41 7.44 9.19
N THR A 601 -13.09 7.73 8.07
CA THR A 601 -12.70 8.78 7.12
C THR A 601 -12.69 10.16 7.80
N ARG A 602 -13.75 10.53 8.51
CA ARG A 602 -13.82 11.82 9.25
C ARG A 602 -12.77 11.94 10.34
N GLY A 603 -12.42 10.83 11.00
CA GLY A 603 -11.32 10.77 11.97
C GLY A 603 -9.98 11.17 11.35
N ILE A 604 -9.67 10.61 10.17
CA ILE A 604 -8.46 10.97 9.42
C ILE A 604 -8.50 12.44 8.96
N GLU A 605 -9.62 12.91 8.38
CA GLU A 605 -9.76 14.31 7.93
C GLU A 605 -9.51 15.28 9.09
N SER A 606 -10.07 14.99 10.26
CA SER A 606 -9.90 15.80 11.47
C SER A 606 -8.45 15.82 11.93
N TRP A 607 -7.75 14.68 11.91
CA TRP A 607 -6.35 14.59 12.30
C TRP A 607 -5.42 15.31 11.30
N LEU A 608 -5.66 15.16 10.00
CA LEU A 608 -4.89 15.87 8.97
C LEU A 608 -5.07 17.39 9.09
N ALA A 609 -6.29 17.85 9.36
CA ALA A 609 -6.58 19.27 9.60
C ALA A 609 -5.82 19.82 10.82
N GLN A 610 -5.77 19.07 11.92
CA GLN A 610 -5.00 19.44 13.13
C GLN A 610 -3.48 19.53 12.87
N LYS A 611 -2.97 18.76 11.91
CA LYS A 611 -1.55 18.77 11.51
C LYS A 611 -1.22 19.77 10.40
N GLU A 612 -2.21 20.56 9.95
CA GLU A 612 -2.09 21.52 8.84
C GLU A 612 -1.60 20.89 7.52
N VAL A 613 -1.87 19.59 7.32
CA VAL A 613 -1.48 18.86 6.11
C VAL A 613 -2.55 19.04 5.03
N LYS A 614 -2.16 19.59 3.88
CA LYS A 614 -3.07 19.87 2.76
C LYS A 614 -3.05 18.73 1.75
N VAL A 615 -3.83 17.68 2.00
CA VAL A 615 -4.05 16.56 1.06
C VAL A 615 -5.54 16.39 0.84
N GLU A 616 -5.97 16.35 -0.43
CA GLU A 616 -7.37 16.19 -0.80
C GLU A 616 -7.80 14.71 -0.82
N ARG A 617 -9.02 14.45 -0.35
CA ARG A 617 -9.65 13.14 -0.46
C ARG A 617 -9.95 12.80 -1.92
N ARG A 618 -9.54 11.61 -2.34
CA ARG A 618 -9.88 11.03 -3.64
C ARG A 618 -11.33 10.56 -3.64
N LEU A 619 -12.02 10.78 -4.76
CA LEU A 619 -13.32 10.18 -5.04
C LEU A 619 -13.13 8.67 -5.20
N THR A 620 -14.03 7.85 -4.66
CA THR A 620 -14.02 6.41 -4.91
C THR A 620 -15.13 6.02 -5.89
N LEU A 621 -14.75 5.39 -7.01
CA LEU A 621 -15.66 4.92 -8.06
C LEU A 621 -15.26 3.50 -8.46
N ASP A 622 -16.06 2.50 -8.10
CA ASP A 622 -15.81 1.10 -8.49
C ASP A 622 -16.56 0.74 -9.78
N VAL A 623 -15.93 -0.03 -10.67
CA VAL A 623 -16.55 -0.55 -11.89
C VAL A 623 -17.02 -1.98 -11.62
N ILE A 624 -18.30 -2.26 -11.84
CA ILE A 624 -18.89 -3.59 -11.66
C ILE A 624 -19.25 -4.16 -13.03
N VAL A 625 -18.68 -5.33 -13.34
CA VAL A 625 -18.93 -6.04 -14.60
C VAL A 625 -19.49 -7.43 -14.32
N PRO A 626 -20.81 -7.67 -14.48
CA PRO A 626 -21.35 -9.01 -14.54
C PRO A 626 -20.91 -9.67 -15.85
N CYS A 627 -20.19 -10.77 -15.76
CA CYS A 627 -19.57 -11.42 -16.90
C CYS A 627 -20.11 -12.83 -17.10
N TYR A 628 -20.77 -13.07 -18.22
CA TYR A 628 -21.25 -14.41 -18.58
C TYR A 628 -20.23 -15.12 -19.48
N ARG A 629 -19.65 -14.43 -20.47
CA ARG A 629 -18.88 -15.08 -21.55
C ARG A 629 -17.38 -15.16 -21.27
N VAL A 630 -16.87 -14.28 -20.41
CA VAL A 630 -15.44 -14.09 -20.15
C VAL A 630 -14.68 -13.83 -21.45
N ASN A 631 -15.12 -12.80 -22.19
CA ASN A 631 -14.42 -12.35 -23.39
C ASN A 631 -13.22 -11.49 -22.99
N ILE A 632 -12.02 -12.07 -23.05
CA ILE A 632 -10.78 -11.40 -22.64
C ILE A 632 -10.56 -10.10 -23.41
N GLY A 633 -10.80 -10.05 -24.72
CA GLY A 633 -10.58 -8.83 -25.51
C GLY A 633 -11.48 -7.65 -25.12
N ILE A 634 -12.68 -7.90 -24.61
CA ILE A 634 -13.58 -6.85 -24.09
C ILE A 634 -13.17 -6.47 -22.67
N LEU A 635 -12.91 -7.47 -21.82
CA LEU A 635 -12.47 -7.24 -20.44
C LEU A 635 -11.13 -6.49 -20.39
N ASP A 636 -10.23 -6.74 -21.33
CA ASP A 636 -8.96 -6.00 -21.47
C ASP A 636 -9.22 -4.50 -21.58
N ARG A 637 -10.12 -4.08 -22.47
CA ARG A 637 -10.43 -2.66 -22.67
C ARG A 637 -11.08 -2.02 -21.43
N ILE A 638 -11.91 -2.76 -20.71
CA ILE A 638 -12.50 -2.28 -19.44
C ILE A 638 -11.41 -2.16 -18.37
N LEU A 639 -10.57 -3.18 -18.22
CA LEU A 639 -9.53 -3.24 -17.19
C LEU A 639 -8.33 -2.33 -17.49
N GLU A 640 -8.21 -1.81 -18.71
CA GLU A 640 -7.23 -0.80 -19.12
C GLU A 640 -7.67 0.65 -18.85
N LEU A 641 -8.94 0.88 -18.47
CA LEU A 641 -9.44 2.20 -18.13
C LEU A 641 -8.63 2.82 -16.99
N LYS A 642 -8.21 4.08 -17.17
CA LYS A 642 -7.41 4.81 -16.18
C LYS A 642 -8.24 5.90 -15.50
N PRO A 643 -8.39 5.87 -14.17
CA PRO A 643 -8.99 6.98 -13.44
C PRO A 643 -8.05 8.21 -13.48
N SER A 644 -8.55 9.35 -13.02
CA SER A 644 -7.68 10.51 -12.77
C SER A 644 -6.88 10.33 -11.47
N ASN A 645 -5.91 11.20 -11.20
CA ASN A 645 -5.15 11.18 -9.94
C ASN A 645 -6.00 11.54 -8.71
N THR A 646 -7.20 12.11 -8.92
CA THR A 646 -8.15 12.49 -7.85
C THR A 646 -9.25 11.46 -7.65
N CYS A 647 -9.23 10.35 -8.38
CA CYS A 647 -10.19 9.26 -8.27
C CYS A 647 -9.48 7.92 -8.08
N SER A 648 -9.99 7.08 -7.20
CA SER A 648 -9.53 5.71 -7.02
C SER A 648 -10.61 4.75 -7.49
N THR A 649 -10.21 3.75 -8.30
CA THR A 649 -11.14 2.79 -8.91
C THR A 649 -10.69 1.36 -8.67
N MET A 650 -11.66 0.51 -8.32
CA MET A 650 -11.52 -0.94 -8.33
C MET A 650 -12.40 -1.52 -9.43
N PHE A 651 -11.94 -2.58 -10.09
CA PHE A 651 -12.71 -3.33 -11.06
C PHE A 651 -13.21 -4.63 -10.42
N ILE A 652 -14.51 -4.81 -10.34
CA ILE A 652 -15.16 -5.96 -9.73
C ILE A 652 -15.82 -6.77 -10.85
N ILE A 653 -15.16 -7.87 -11.23
CA ILE A 653 -15.62 -8.79 -12.26
C ILE A 653 -16.33 -9.96 -11.59
N ILE A 654 -17.64 -10.06 -11.81
CA ILE A 654 -18.46 -11.17 -11.29
C ILE A 654 -18.74 -12.13 -12.44
N ILE A 655 -18.03 -13.25 -12.47
CA ILE A 655 -18.25 -14.33 -13.43
C ILE A 655 -19.52 -15.07 -13.01
N ASP A 656 -20.58 -14.94 -13.82
CA ASP A 656 -21.90 -15.48 -13.53
C ASP A 656 -21.96 -17.00 -13.74
N ASP A 657 -21.34 -17.52 -14.80
CA ASP A 657 -21.30 -18.96 -15.08
C ASP A 657 -19.92 -19.54 -14.76
N PRO A 658 -19.80 -20.47 -13.79
CA PRO A 658 -18.52 -21.08 -13.45
C PRO A 658 -17.92 -21.95 -14.57
N HIS A 659 -18.69 -22.26 -15.62
CA HIS A 659 -18.22 -23.07 -16.75
C HIS A 659 -17.69 -22.25 -17.92
N SER A 660 -17.56 -20.93 -17.77
CA SER A 660 -17.04 -20.09 -18.85
C SER A 660 -15.58 -20.44 -19.20
N PRO A 661 -15.22 -20.50 -20.49
CA PRO A 661 -13.99 -21.17 -20.93
C PRO A 661 -12.69 -20.44 -20.53
N ASN A 662 -12.74 -19.10 -20.36
CA ASN A 662 -11.53 -18.28 -20.19
C ASN A 662 -11.30 -17.80 -18.76
N ILE A 663 -11.91 -18.44 -17.75
CA ILE A 663 -11.77 -18.04 -16.35
C ILE A 663 -10.29 -18.14 -15.89
N ILE A 664 -9.62 -19.23 -16.27
CA ILE A 664 -8.22 -19.48 -15.90
C ILE A 664 -7.30 -18.41 -16.50
N GLU A 665 -7.52 -18.07 -17.77
CA GLU A 665 -6.75 -17.01 -18.45
C GLU A 665 -6.95 -15.64 -17.79
N LEU A 666 -8.20 -15.29 -17.47
CA LEU A 666 -8.52 -14.04 -16.78
C LEU A 666 -7.82 -13.94 -15.41
N LEU A 667 -7.87 -15.02 -14.61
CA LEU A 667 -7.22 -15.08 -13.30
C LEU A 667 -5.69 -14.99 -13.42
N ALA A 668 -5.10 -15.67 -14.40
CA ALA A 668 -3.66 -15.60 -14.63
C ALA A 668 -3.20 -14.19 -15.04
N LYS A 669 -4.00 -13.48 -15.85
CA LYS A 669 -3.65 -12.15 -16.36
C LYS A 669 -3.91 -11.03 -15.35
N TYR A 670 -5.01 -11.10 -14.60
CA TYR A 670 -5.49 -9.99 -13.77
C TYR A 670 -5.74 -10.34 -12.30
N GLY A 671 -5.70 -11.61 -11.91
CA GLY A 671 -5.99 -12.04 -10.54
C GLY A 671 -5.01 -11.51 -9.50
N ALA A 672 -3.78 -11.17 -9.89
CA ALA A 672 -2.78 -10.57 -9.02
C ALA A 672 -2.84 -9.03 -8.96
N ARG A 673 -3.70 -8.38 -9.78
CA ARG A 673 -3.79 -6.92 -9.82
C ARG A 673 -4.54 -6.42 -8.57
N PRO A 674 -3.97 -5.49 -7.78
CA PRO A 674 -4.56 -5.05 -6.51
C PRO A 674 -5.84 -4.24 -6.69
N ASP A 675 -6.04 -3.67 -7.88
CA ASP A 675 -7.22 -2.90 -8.27
C ASP A 675 -8.31 -3.78 -8.91
N VAL A 676 -8.14 -5.10 -9.01
CA VAL A 676 -9.07 -6.01 -9.66
C VAL A 676 -9.53 -7.12 -8.72
N ARG A 677 -10.85 -7.31 -8.64
CA ARG A 677 -11.49 -8.41 -7.90
C ARG A 677 -12.26 -9.28 -8.86
N ILE A 678 -11.82 -10.53 -9.00
CA ILE A 678 -12.52 -11.55 -9.80
C ILE A 678 -13.25 -12.48 -8.84
N ARG A 679 -14.55 -12.70 -9.08
CA ARG A 679 -15.40 -13.61 -8.28
C ARG A 679 -16.18 -14.51 -9.21
N VAL A 680 -16.18 -15.81 -8.92
CA VAL A 680 -16.94 -16.81 -9.69
C VAL A 680 -18.16 -17.23 -8.88
N ASN A 681 -19.35 -17.18 -9.48
CA ASN A 681 -20.56 -17.73 -8.87
C ASN A 681 -20.55 -19.26 -8.91
N VAL A 682 -21.17 -19.90 -7.92
CA VAL A 682 -21.25 -21.38 -7.86
C VAL A 682 -22.13 -21.96 -8.97
N ARG A 683 -23.02 -21.14 -9.53
CA ARG A 683 -23.91 -21.46 -10.66
C ARG A 683 -24.28 -20.16 -11.36
N ASN A 684 -24.80 -20.25 -12.59
CA ASN A 684 -25.44 -19.12 -13.27
C ASN A 684 -26.59 -18.57 -12.41
N LEU A 685 -26.43 -17.37 -11.86
CA LEU A 685 -27.45 -16.66 -11.07
C LEU A 685 -28.20 -15.64 -11.95
N GLY A 686 -27.59 -15.16 -13.03
CA GLY A 686 -28.10 -14.11 -13.89
C GLY A 686 -27.47 -12.75 -13.60
N ALA A 687 -27.72 -11.80 -14.51
CA ALA A 687 -27.09 -10.47 -14.46
C ALA A 687 -27.45 -9.68 -13.19
N SER A 688 -28.74 -9.65 -12.78
CA SER A 688 -29.20 -8.94 -11.58
C SER A 688 -28.48 -9.39 -10.31
N GLU A 689 -28.44 -10.70 -10.06
CA GLU A 689 -27.77 -11.26 -8.88
C GLU A 689 -26.25 -11.07 -8.94
N SER A 690 -25.65 -11.14 -10.13
CA SER A 690 -24.24 -10.84 -10.32
C SER A 690 -23.91 -9.37 -10.04
N ARG A 691 -24.75 -8.42 -10.48
CA ARG A 691 -24.63 -6.99 -10.11
C ARG A 691 -24.80 -6.79 -8.60
N ASN A 692 -25.77 -7.45 -7.99
CA ASN A 692 -26.00 -7.40 -6.53
C ASN A 692 -24.79 -7.92 -5.74
N ARG A 693 -24.15 -9.01 -6.20
CA ARG A 693 -22.90 -9.49 -5.63
C ARG A 693 -21.78 -8.46 -5.80
N GLY A 694 -21.64 -7.87 -6.99
CA GLY A 694 -20.67 -6.81 -7.23
C GLY A 694 -20.83 -5.60 -6.32
N MET A 695 -22.07 -5.16 -6.08
CA MET A 695 -22.35 -4.05 -5.16
C MET A 695 -21.98 -4.35 -3.70
N ARG A 696 -22.18 -5.61 -3.27
CA ARG A 696 -21.77 -6.07 -1.94
C ARG A 696 -20.26 -6.14 -1.78
N GLU A 697 -19.53 -6.42 -2.85
CA GLU A 697 -18.06 -6.41 -2.88
C GLU A 697 -17.49 -4.97 -2.94
N SER A 698 -18.26 -4.01 -3.46
CA SER A 698 -17.84 -2.62 -3.56
C SER A 698 -17.90 -1.90 -2.21
N SER A 699 -16.95 -1.00 -2.00
CA SER A 699 -16.86 -0.09 -0.84
C SER A 699 -16.69 1.37 -1.26
N ALA A 700 -16.85 1.64 -2.56
CA ALA A 700 -16.77 2.97 -3.13
C ALA A 700 -18.03 3.79 -2.87
N GLU A 701 -17.90 5.10 -2.99
CA GLU A 701 -19.01 6.05 -2.89
C GLU A 701 -19.96 5.94 -4.08
N TRP A 702 -19.43 5.53 -5.24
CA TRP A 702 -20.15 5.38 -6.49
C TRP A 702 -19.78 4.06 -7.15
N VAL A 703 -20.72 3.50 -7.90
CA VAL A 703 -20.51 2.32 -8.72
C VAL A 703 -20.87 2.61 -10.18
N HIS A 704 -20.05 2.14 -11.11
CA HIS A 704 -20.28 2.19 -12.55
C HIS A 704 -20.54 0.78 -13.06
N PHE A 705 -21.78 0.49 -13.42
CA PHE A 705 -22.14 -0.75 -14.10
C PHE A 705 -21.76 -0.68 -15.57
N LEU A 706 -21.03 -1.70 -16.02
CA LEU A 706 -20.71 -1.96 -17.42
C LEU A 706 -21.04 -3.43 -17.72
N ASP A 707 -21.58 -3.70 -18.90
CA ASP A 707 -21.82 -5.07 -19.34
C ASP A 707 -20.56 -5.70 -19.97
N ASP A 708 -20.49 -7.03 -20.03
CA ASP A 708 -19.34 -7.75 -20.61
C ASP A 708 -19.28 -7.76 -22.15
N ASP A 709 -20.14 -6.96 -22.79
CA ASP A 709 -20.24 -6.78 -24.23
C ASP A 709 -20.26 -5.32 -24.67
N VAL A 710 -19.67 -4.40 -23.89
CA VAL A 710 -19.45 -3.01 -24.30
C VAL A 710 -17.98 -2.64 -24.42
N GLU A 711 -17.67 -1.77 -25.37
CA GLU A 711 -16.35 -1.18 -25.58
C GLU A 711 -16.34 0.26 -25.00
N PRO A 712 -15.68 0.50 -23.87
CA PRO A 712 -15.68 1.83 -23.25
C PRO A 712 -14.73 2.80 -23.96
N ASP A 713 -15.09 4.09 -23.98
CA ASP A 713 -14.16 5.14 -24.39
C ASP A 713 -13.02 5.29 -23.38
N SER A 714 -11.81 5.62 -23.84
CA SER A 714 -10.63 5.76 -22.99
C SER A 714 -10.77 6.81 -21.87
N ALA A 715 -11.65 7.81 -22.05
CA ALA A 715 -11.91 8.87 -21.08
C ALA A 715 -13.12 8.58 -20.16
N LEU A 716 -13.73 7.39 -20.24
CA LEU A 716 -14.97 7.03 -19.53
C LEU A 716 -14.94 7.41 -18.05
N LEU A 717 -13.93 6.94 -17.30
CA LEU A 717 -13.83 7.16 -15.85
C LEU A 717 -13.59 8.63 -15.50
N LYS A 718 -12.80 9.35 -16.30
CA LYS A 718 -12.53 10.79 -16.09
C LYS A 718 -13.79 11.62 -16.31
N ASN A 719 -14.56 11.28 -17.33
CA ASN A 719 -15.84 11.93 -17.60
C ASN A 719 -16.86 11.59 -16.51
N ALA A 720 -16.92 10.34 -16.04
CA ALA A 720 -17.79 9.93 -14.95
C ALA A 720 -17.48 10.71 -13.66
N GLU A 721 -16.21 10.80 -13.26
CA GLU A 721 -15.77 11.61 -12.12
C GLU A 721 -16.20 13.08 -12.26
N ARG A 722 -16.01 13.67 -13.45
CA ARG A 722 -16.38 15.07 -13.69
C ARG A 722 -17.87 15.31 -13.41
N TYR A 723 -18.76 14.44 -13.88
CA TYR A 723 -20.20 14.55 -13.62
C TYR A 723 -20.53 14.34 -12.13
N ILE A 724 -19.91 13.34 -11.48
CA ILE A 724 -20.08 13.09 -10.04
C ILE A 724 -19.72 14.33 -9.21
N ARG A 725 -18.59 14.96 -9.52
CA ARG A 725 -18.14 16.16 -8.78
C ARG A 725 -19.02 17.39 -9.04
N GLN A 726 -19.58 17.53 -10.25
CA GLN A 726 -20.49 18.63 -10.57
C GLN A 726 -21.86 18.48 -9.91
N HIS A 727 -22.29 17.24 -9.67
CA HIS A 727 -23.61 16.92 -9.14
C HIS A 727 -23.55 15.84 -8.06
N PRO A 728 -22.89 16.11 -6.91
CA PRO A 728 -22.68 15.11 -5.86
C PRO A 728 -24.01 14.60 -5.26
N ASP A 729 -25.09 15.38 -5.37
CA ASP A 729 -26.40 15.06 -4.83
C ASP A 729 -27.32 14.21 -5.72
N ALA A 730 -26.88 13.88 -6.94
CA ALA A 730 -27.63 13.02 -7.85
C ALA A 730 -27.81 11.59 -7.29
N ALA A 731 -28.87 10.91 -7.70
CA ALA A 731 -29.05 9.47 -7.45
C ALA A 731 -28.07 8.63 -8.28
N GLY A 732 -27.67 9.16 -9.44
CA GLY A 732 -26.81 8.48 -10.41
C GLY A 732 -26.70 9.25 -11.72
N PHE A 733 -25.98 8.68 -12.67
CA PHE A 733 -25.78 9.22 -13.99
C PHE A 733 -26.01 8.14 -15.05
N ILE A 734 -26.62 8.54 -16.16
CA ILE A 734 -26.87 7.66 -17.30
C ILE A 734 -25.92 8.07 -18.41
N GLY A 735 -25.00 7.17 -18.75
CA GLY A 735 -24.06 7.37 -19.84
C GLY A 735 -24.71 7.11 -21.20
N ALA A 736 -23.96 7.44 -22.26
CA ALA A 736 -24.39 7.17 -23.63
C ALA A 736 -23.86 5.81 -24.09
N THR A 737 -24.76 4.89 -24.43
CA THR A 737 -24.41 3.63 -25.10
C THR A 737 -24.75 3.73 -26.58
N LEU A 738 -23.71 3.71 -27.42
CA LEU A 738 -23.83 3.87 -28.86
C LEU A 738 -23.74 2.49 -29.54
N PHE A 739 -24.29 2.38 -30.74
CA PHE A 739 -23.99 1.25 -31.63
C PHE A 739 -23.17 1.75 -32.83
N PRO A 740 -22.30 0.90 -33.40
CA PRO A 740 -21.66 1.17 -34.68
C PRO A 740 -22.68 1.47 -35.78
N CYS A 741 -22.23 2.06 -36.88
CA CYS A 741 -23.06 2.26 -38.07
C CYS A 741 -23.77 0.96 -38.47
N ALA A 742 -25.07 1.05 -38.77
CA ALA A 742 -25.85 -0.11 -39.17
C ALA A 742 -25.58 -0.45 -40.65
N GLU A 743 -24.74 -1.46 -40.89
CA GLU A 743 -24.30 -1.86 -42.24
C GLU A 743 -25.11 -3.02 -42.86
N THR A 744 -25.89 -3.72 -42.03
CA THR A 744 -26.69 -4.88 -42.44
C THR A 744 -28.18 -4.64 -42.28
N VAL A 745 -28.99 -5.44 -42.99
CA VAL A 745 -30.45 -5.41 -42.88
C VAL A 745 -30.89 -5.65 -41.42
N ALA A 746 -30.25 -6.60 -40.74
CA ALA A 746 -30.57 -6.93 -39.35
C ALA A 746 -30.22 -5.79 -38.38
N THR A 747 -29.04 -5.19 -38.48
CA THR A 747 -28.63 -4.05 -37.64
C THR A 747 -29.50 -2.81 -37.88
N ALA A 748 -29.87 -2.54 -39.14
CA ALA A 748 -30.79 -1.46 -39.47
C ALA A 748 -32.21 -1.73 -38.93
N ALA A 749 -32.68 -2.98 -39.02
CA ALA A 749 -33.98 -3.40 -38.49
C ALA A 749 -34.10 -3.20 -36.98
N ILE A 750 -33.03 -3.44 -36.21
CA ILE A 750 -33.01 -3.23 -34.76
C ILE A 750 -33.25 -1.75 -34.42
N TYR A 751 -32.57 -0.82 -35.12
CA TYR A 751 -32.80 0.61 -34.95
C TYR A 751 -34.24 1.01 -35.30
N LEU A 752 -34.75 0.53 -36.44
CA LEU A 752 -36.10 0.83 -36.91
C LEU A 752 -37.19 0.31 -35.97
N ALA A 753 -36.96 -0.85 -35.36
CA ALA A 753 -37.87 -1.43 -34.37
C ALA A 753 -38.02 -0.55 -33.11
N SER A 754 -37.15 0.47 -32.93
CA SER A 754 -37.19 1.44 -31.82
C SER A 754 -36.96 0.84 -30.43
N VAL A 755 -36.53 -0.43 -30.37
CA VAL A 755 -36.28 -1.17 -29.12
C VAL A 755 -34.99 -0.74 -28.41
N THR A 756 -34.10 -0.02 -29.11
CA THR A 756 -32.81 0.48 -28.57
C THR A 756 -32.82 1.97 -28.23
N TYR A 757 -33.97 2.64 -28.28
CA TYR A 757 -34.05 4.11 -28.11
C TYR A 757 -33.44 4.64 -26.80
N PHE A 758 -33.49 3.85 -25.71
CA PHE A 758 -33.01 4.24 -24.39
C PHE A 758 -31.49 4.11 -24.22
N TRP A 759 -30.80 3.46 -25.15
CA TRP A 759 -29.37 3.19 -25.04
C TRP A 759 -28.53 4.47 -25.17
N ASP A 760 -28.95 5.41 -26.02
CA ASP A 760 -28.32 6.71 -26.24
C ASP A 760 -29.16 7.87 -25.67
N ILE A 761 -30.07 7.60 -24.72
CA ILE A 761 -31.00 8.59 -24.16
C ILE A 761 -30.27 9.81 -23.56
N ALA A 762 -29.09 9.60 -22.98
CA ALA A 762 -28.25 10.66 -22.43
C ALA A 762 -27.86 11.71 -23.48
N LYS A 763 -27.72 11.31 -24.76
CA LYS A 763 -27.43 12.25 -25.86
C LYS A 763 -28.68 12.92 -26.41
N LYS A 764 -29.83 12.25 -26.35
CA LYS A 764 -31.12 12.74 -26.86
C LYS A 764 -31.79 13.72 -25.92
N MET A 765 -31.61 13.55 -24.61
CA MET A 765 -32.32 14.29 -23.56
C MET A 765 -31.35 15.13 -22.70
N LYS A 766 -30.50 15.94 -23.33
CA LYS A 766 -29.45 16.71 -22.64
C LYS A 766 -29.99 17.79 -21.68
N ASP A 767 -31.14 18.38 -21.99
CA ASP A 767 -31.74 19.45 -21.18
C ASP A 767 -32.56 18.92 -19.98
N HIS A 768 -32.78 17.60 -19.91
CA HIS A 768 -33.55 16.99 -18.83
C HIS A 768 -32.64 16.67 -17.63
N ARG A 769 -32.76 17.49 -16.59
CA ARG A 769 -32.08 17.33 -15.30
C ARG A 769 -32.61 16.19 -14.42
N ASP A 770 -33.47 15.31 -14.94
CA ASP A 770 -33.97 14.13 -14.23
C ASP A 770 -34.45 13.12 -15.28
N LEU A 771 -33.53 12.25 -15.69
CA LEU A 771 -33.80 11.17 -16.63
C LEU A 771 -34.56 10.03 -15.94
N PRO A 772 -35.43 9.32 -16.67
CA PRO A 772 -36.31 8.31 -16.07
C PRO A 772 -35.55 7.08 -15.58
N TRP A 773 -34.61 6.57 -16.39
CA TRP A 773 -33.75 5.40 -16.13
C TRP A 773 -32.72 5.27 -17.26
N GLY A 774 -31.71 4.42 -17.09
CA GLY A 774 -30.75 4.07 -18.13
C GLY A 774 -30.35 2.61 -18.08
N VAL A 775 -29.74 2.13 -19.16
CA VAL A 775 -29.31 0.74 -19.29
C VAL A 775 -28.05 0.48 -18.46
N THR A 776 -27.98 -0.69 -17.81
CA THR A 776 -26.81 -1.07 -16.99
C THR A 776 -25.52 -1.23 -17.76
N ALA A 777 -25.60 -1.32 -19.09
CA ALA A 777 -24.44 -1.27 -19.97
C ALA A 777 -23.57 -0.01 -19.75
N ASN A 778 -24.17 1.08 -19.23
CA ASN A 778 -23.47 2.32 -18.89
C ASN A 778 -24.23 3.15 -17.85
N LEU A 779 -24.39 2.61 -16.64
CA LEU A 779 -25.13 3.23 -15.54
C LEU A 779 -24.22 3.49 -14.34
N ILE A 780 -24.20 4.73 -13.86
CA ILE A 780 -23.49 5.10 -12.64
C ILE A 780 -24.52 5.32 -11.53
N ALA A 781 -24.32 4.73 -10.36
CA ALA A 781 -25.23 4.84 -9.22
C ALA A 781 -24.49 5.23 -7.94
N ARG A 782 -25.14 6.06 -7.12
CA ARG A 782 -24.65 6.45 -5.81
C ARG A 782 -24.74 5.28 -4.82
N ARG A 783 -23.72 5.10 -3.99
CA ARG A 783 -23.60 3.97 -3.04
C ARG A 783 -23.10 4.38 -1.64
N ASN A 784 -22.76 5.63 -1.37
CA ASN A 784 -22.33 6.06 -0.04
C ASN A 784 -23.46 6.24 0.99
N ILE A 785 -24.70 5.87 0.66
CA ILE A 785 -25.85 5.88 1.57
C ILE A 785 -26.38 4.46 1.65
N GLN A 786 -26.60 3.96 2.85
CA GLN A 786 -27.24 2.67 3.05
C GLN A 786 -28.74 2.79 2.76
N ASP A 787 -29.12 2.47 1.52
CA ASP A 787 -30.52 2.48 1.07
C ASP A 787 -31.09 1.08 0.82
N ASP A 788 -30.28 0.03 0.96
CA ASP A 788 -30.62 -1.38 0.75
C ASP A 788 -31.30 -1.68 -0.61
N ILE A 789 -31.00 -0.87 -1.64
CA ILE A 789 -31.57 -1.05 -2.98
C ILE A 789 -30.69 -1.92 -3.86
N TYR A 790 -31.26 -3.04 -4.30
CA TYR A 790 -30.66 -4.06 -5.16
C TYR A 790 -31.55 -4.35 -6.38
N TYR A 791 -30.98 -4.95 -7.43
CA TYR A 791 -31.74 -5.44 -8.58
C TYR A 791 -32.67 -6.58 -8.14
N ASP A 792 -33.94 -6.53 -8.54
CA ASP A 792 -34.95 -7.49 -8.10
C ASP A 792 -34.82 -8.83 -8.87
N PRO A 793 -34.73 -9.98 -8.19
CA PRO A 793 -34.66 -11.29 -8.85
C PRO A 793 -35.97 -11.74 -9.49
N VAL A 794 -37.08 -10.98 -9.34
CA VAL A 794 -38.34 -11.24 -10.05
C VAL A 794 -38.19 -11.17 -11.57
N PHE A 795 -37.20 -10.40 -12.05
CA PHE A 795 -36.94 -10.25 -13.48
C PHE A 795 -36.20 -11.48 -14.06
N PRO A 796 -36.48 -11.87 -15.31
CA PRO A 796 -35.83 -13.03 -15.91
C PRO A 796 -34.32 -12.83 -16.04
N LYS A 797 -33.55 -13.93 -15.94
CA LYS A 797 -32.08 -13.91 -16.08
C LYS A 797 -31.56 -13.29 -17.38
N THR A 798 -32.39 -13.27 -18.42
CA THR A 798 -32.06 -12.72 -19.74
C THR A 798 -32.35 -11.23 -19.90
N GLY A 799 -32.66 -10.54 -18.80
CA GLY A 799 -32.95 -9.10 -18.74
C GLY A 799 -34.43 -8.75 -19.01
N GLY A 800 -34.82 -7.53 -18.63
CA GLY A 800 -36.13 -6.92 -18.85
C GLY A 800 -36.68 -6.26 -17.58
N GLY A 801 -36.81 -4.93 -17.56
CA GLY A 801 -37.43 -4.12 -16.50
C GLY A 801 -36.63 -3.88 -15.22
N GLU A 802 -35.56 -4.63 -14.96
CA GLU A 802 -34.73 -4.54 -13.75
C GLU A 802 -34.00 -3.20 -13.63
N ASP A 803 -33.51 -2.67 -14.75
CA ASP A 803 -32.79 -1.39 -14.80
C ASP A 803 -33.73 -0.23 -14.43
N ILE A 804 -34.98 -0.31 -14.88
CA ILE A 804 -36.03 0.67 -14.58
C ILE A 804 -36.38 0.62 -13.10
N ASP A 805 -36.64 -0.59 -12.58
CA ASP A 805 -36.94 -0.80 -11.17
C ASP A 805 -35.82 -0.28 -10.25
N PHE A 806 -34.57 -0.60 -10.56
CA PHE A 806 -33.40 -0.14 -9.82
C PHE A 806 -33.29 1.39 -9.83
N CYS A 807 -33.40 2.03 -11.00
CA CYS A 807 -33.35 3.49 -11.13
C CYS A 807 -34.49 4.16 -10.36
N LEU A 808 -35.72 3.63 -10.44
CA LEU A 808 -36.89 4.19 -9.75
C LEU A 808 -36.74 4.10 -8.23
N LYS A 809 -36.31 2.94 -7.71
CA LYS A 809 -36.05 2.74 -6.28
C LYS A 809 -34.95 3.67 -5.80
N LYS A 810 -33.78 3.71 -6.46
CA LYS A 810 -32.65 4.60 -6.11
C LYS A 810 -33.04 6.06 -6.14
N ARG A 811 -33.78 6.47 -7.17
CA ARG A 811 -34.28 7.83 -7.29
C ARG A 811 -35.22 8.18 -6.13
N ARG A 812 -36.20 7.32 -5.82
CA ARG A 812 -37.16 7.55 -4.73
C ARG A 812 -36.42 7.71 -3.40
N ALA A 813 -35.54 6.77 -3.05
CA ALA A 813 -34.75 6.84 -1.84
C ALA A 813 -33.89 8.12 -1.76
N ARG A 814 -33.24 8.53 -2.86
CA ARG A 814 -32.42 9.76 -2.85
C ARG A 814 -33.27 11.02 -2.67
N MET A 815 -34.42 11.10 -3.35
CA MET A 815 -35.35 12.23 -3.23
C MET A 815 -35.94 12.34 -1.83
N ASP A 816 -36.27 11.21 -1.19
CA ASP A 816 -36.76 11.16 0.18
C ASP A 816 -35.72 11.70 1.19
N HIS A 817 -34.42 11.64 0.83
CA HIS A 817 -33.30 12.23 1.58
C HIS A 817 -32.84 13.60 1.03
N GLY A 818 -33.72 14.32 0.32
CA GLY A 818 -33.46 15.69 -0.15
C GLY A 818 -32.48 15.84 -1.32
N GLY A 819 -32.20 14.76 -2.06
CA GLY A 819 -31.31 14.79 -3.22
C GLY A 819 -31.99 14.90 -4.57
N GLY A 820 -31.20 14.69 -5.63
CA GLY A 820 -31.67 14.70 -7.03
C GLY A 820 -31.94 13.31 -7.61
N GLY A 821 -32.50 13.30 -8.83
CA GLY A 821 -32.70 12.07 -9.61
C GLY A 821 -31.46 11.64 -10.41
N PHE A 822 -31.69 10.88 -11.48
CA PHE A 822 -30.62 10.46 -12.40
C PHE A 822 -30.35 11.55 -13.44
N LEU A 823 -29.08 11.87 -13.70
CA LEU A 823 -28.69 12.92 -14.65
C LEU A 823 -28.09 12.34 -15.93
N ALA A 824 -28.22 13.07 -17.04
CA ALA A 824 -27.58 12.72 -18.30
C ALA A 824 -26.06 12.95 -18.23
N ALA A 825 -25.27 11.95 -18.63
CA ALA A 825 -23.82 12.05 -18.79
C ALA A 825 -23.41 11.71 -20.25
N PRO A 826 -23.72 12.59 -21.23
CA PRO A 826 -23.57 12.29 -22.66
C PRO A 826 -22.14 12.00 -23.13
N ASP A 827 -21.13 12.43 -22.37
CA ASP A 827 -19.71 12.20 -22.68
C ASP A 827 -19.14 10.95 -22.00
N VAL A 828 -19.91 10.28 -21.15
CA VAL A 828 -19.56 8.97 -20.59
C VAL A 828 -20.03 7.95 -21.61
N ILE A 829 -19.16 7.59 -22.55
CA ILE A 829 -19.54 6.85 -23.77
C ILE A 829 -19.01 5.41 -23.71
N VAL A 830 -19.89 4.47 -24.06
CA VAL A 830 -19.51 3.10 -24.43
C VAL A 830 -20.14 2.73 -25.76
N THR A 831 -19.53 1.79 -26.49
CA THR A 831 -20.03 1.31 -27.79
C THR A 831 -20.35 -0.17 -27.70
N HIS A 832 -21.58 -0.56 -28.04
CA HIS A 832 -21.99 -1.95 -28.07
C HIS A 832 -21.79 -2.54 -29.49
N PRO A 833 -21.01 -3.62 -29.68
CA PRO A 833 -20.56 -4.12 -30.99
C PRO A 833 -21.64 -4.92 -31.76
N TRP A 834 -22.92 -4.63 -31.50
CA TRP A 834 -24.09 -5.44 -31.88
C TRP A 834 -24.11 -6.86 -31.27
N TRP A 835 -25.30 -7.33 -30.89
CA TRP A 835 -25.43 -8.71 -30.40
C TRP A 835 -25.15 -9.71 -31.51
N ASN A 836 -24.39 -10.76 -31.22
CA ASN A 836 -24.00 -11.78 -32.21
C ASN A 836 -23.35 -11.17 -33.47
N GLY A 837 -22.57 -10.09 -33.32
CA GLY A 837 -21.96 -9.36 -34.43
C GLY A 837 -22.96 -8.77 -35.43
N GLY A 838 -24.19 -8.47 -34.98
CA GLY A 838 -25.27 -8.01 -35.85
C GLY A 838 -26.12 -9.12 -36.47
N GLY A 839 -25.90 -10.39 -36.07
CA GLY A 839 -26.69 -11.52 -36.51
C GLY A 839 -28.16 -11.46 -36.04
N ARG A 840 -29.06 -12.07 -36.81
CA ARG A 840 -30.51 -12.05 -36.56
C ARG A 840 -30.89 -12.72 -35.24
N SER A 841 -31.71 -12.06 -34.42
CA SER A 841 -32.26 -12.66 -33.20
C SER A 841 -33.59 -12.02 -32.78
N TYR A 842 -34.70 -12.74 -32.95
CA TYR A 842 -36.02 -12.30 -32.46
C TYR A 842 -36.25 -12.70 -31.00
N GLN A 843 -35.76 -13.89 -30.62
CA GLN A 843 -35.93 -14.44 -29.28
C GLN A 843 -35.33 -13.56 -28.18
N ARG A 844 -34.28 -12.79 -28.48
CA ARG A 844 -33.69 -11.82 -27.55
C ARG A 844 -34.70 -10.75 -27.13
N PHE A 845 -35.30 -10.06 -28.10
CA PHE A 845 -36.26 -8.98 -27.85
C PHE A 845 -37.55 -9.48 -27.21
N TRP A 846 -37.96 -10.71 -27.53
CA TRP A 846 -39.04 -11.40 -26.82
C TRP A 846 -38.73 -11.57 -25.34
N LYS A 847 -37.54 -12.10 -25.00
CA LYS A 847 -37.16 -12.39 -23.61
C LYS A 847 -37.01 -11.12 -22.77
N TRP A 848 -36.48 -10.04 -23.34
CA TRP A 848 -36.43 -8.73 -22.66
C TRP A 848 -37.83 -8.24 -22.30
N ALA A 849 -38.73 -8.25 -23.28
CA ALA A 849 -40.11 -7.82 -23.10
C ALA A 849 -40.89 -8.66 -22.08
N GLN A 850 -40.55 -9.95 -21.94
CA GLN A 850 -41.16 -10.82 -20.94
C GLN A 850 -40.95 -10.30 -19.51
N GLY A 851 -39.75 -9.78 -19.21
CA GLY A 851 -39.41 -9.15 -17.93
C GLY A 851 -40.08 -7.79 -17.76
N ASP A 852 -40.01 -6.96 -18.79
CA ASP A 852 -40.63 -5.61 -18.80
C ASP A 852 -42.11 -5.62 -18.38
N GLY A 853 -42.86 -6.65 -18.77
CA GLY A 853 -44.28 -6.77 -18.42
C GLY A 853 -44.54 -6.75 -16.91
N ALA A 854 -43.56 -7.08 -16.05
CA ALA A 854 -43.72 -7.08 -14.61
C ALA A 854 -43.87 -5.65 -14.04
N LEU A 855 -43.30 -4.64 -14.73
CA LEU A 855 -43.37 -3.23 -14.33
C LEU A 855 -44.81 -2.69 -14.29
N VAL A 856 -45.70 -3.22 -15.14
CA VAL A 856 -47.10 -2.80 -15.21
C VAL A 856 -47.83 -3.05 -13.89
N ARG A 857 -47.49 -4.15 -13.20
CA ARG A 857 -48.04 -4.45 -11.87
C ARG A 857 -47.27 -3.75 -10.76
N MET A 858 -45.93 -3.70 -10.85
CA MET A 858 -45.10 -3.12 -9.80
C MET A 858 -45.32 -1.62 -9.62
N TYR A 859 -45.58 -0.91 -10.72
CA TYR A 859 -45.69 0.54 -10.73
C TYR A 859 -46.97 1.00 -11.44
N PRO A 860 -48.16 0.70 -10.88
CA PRO A 860 -49.44 1.04 -11.51
C PRO A 860 -49.60 2.55 -11.77
N GLU A 861 -48.93 3.40 -10.99
CA GLU A 861 -48.89 4.86 -11.15
C GLU A 861 -48.23 5.32 -12.46
N TYR A 862 -47.33 4.52 -13.03
CA TYR A 862 -46.67 4.78 -14.30
C TYR A 862 -47.28 3.95 -15.44
N THR A 863 -48.55 3.56 -15.32
CA THR A 863 -49.24 2.83 -16.38
C THR A 863 -50.39 3.62 -16.97
N TYR A 864 -50.67 3.39 -18.25
CA TYR A 864 -51.85 3.91 -18.93
C TYR A 864 -52.58 2.79 -19.67
N ARG A 865 -53.89 2.96 -19.86
CA ARG A 865 -54.70 2.03 -20.66
C ARG A 865 -54.67 2.47 -22.12
N ASP A 866 -54.45 1.50 -23.00
CA ASP A 866 -54.58 1.68 -24.44
C ASP A 866 -56.03 1.37 -24.89
N PHE A 867 -56.49 2.02 -25.95
CA PHE A 867 -57.84 1.84 -26.48
C PHE A 867 -57.93 0.67 -27.47
N ALA A 868 -56.80 0.30 -28.07
CA ALA A 868 -56.69 -0.81 -29.01
C ALA A 868 -55.67 -1.85 -28.51
N PRO A 869 -55.88 -3.15 -28.78
CA PRO A 869 -54.89 -4.17 -28.48
C PRO A 869 -53.64 -3.98 -29.35
N ASN A 870 -52.46 -4.30 -28.79
CA ASN A 870 -51.23 -4.30 -29.58
C ASN A 870 -51.14 -5.57 -30.45
N SER A 871 -50.10 -5.67 -31.27
CA SER A 871 -49.96 -6.78 -32.22
C SER A 871 -49.70 -8.12 -31.53
N GLY A 872 -49.03 -8.11 -30.36
CA GLY A 872 -48.87 -9.31 -29.53
C GLY A 872 -50.20 -9.83 -28.96
N GLU A 873 -51.07 -8.94 -28.48
CA GLU A 873 -52.41 -9.27 -27.97
C GLU A 873 -53.32 -9.75 -29.11
N CYS A 874 -53.26 -9.09 -30.28
CA CYS A 874 -53.98 -9.54 -31.47
C CYS A 874 -53.50 -10.93 -31.93
N LEU A 875 -52.19 -11.16 -31.91
CA LEU A 875 -51.61 -12.45 -32.27
C LEU A 875 -52.06 -13.56 -31.31
N LEU A 876 -52.14 -13.27 -30.00
CA LEU A 876 -52.71 -14.20 -29.02
C LEU A 876 -54.15 -14.59 -29.37
N VAL A 877 -55.00 -13.61 -29.71
CA VAL A 877 -56.39 -13.88 -30.15
C VAL A 877 -56.42 -14.75 -31.40
N CYS A 878 -55.58 -14.46 -32.39
CA CYS A 878 -55.45 -15.26 -33.61
C CYS A 878 -55.00 -16.70 -33.32
N VAL A 879 -54.05 -16.89 -32.42
CA VAL A 879 -53.54 -18.22 -32.03
C VAL A 879 -54.62 -19.01 -31.29
N ILE A 880 -55.35 -18.40 -30.35
CA ILE A 880 -56.48 -19.03 -29.68
C ILE A 880 -57.55 -19.45 -30.70
N ALA A 881 -57.90 -18.56 -31.63
CA ALA A 881 -58.84 -18.85 -32.70
C ALA A 881 -58.37 -20.02 -33.57
N LEU A 882 -57.08 -20.06 -33.94
CA LEU A 882 -56.50 -21.15 -34.72
C LEU A 882 -56.54 -22.48 -33.99
N VAL A 883 -56.19 -22.52 -32.69
CA VAL A 883 -56.22 -23.74 -31.87
C VAL A 883 -57.65 -24.28 -31.76
N LEU A 884 -58.62 -23.41 -31.44
CA LEU A 884 -60.04 -23.78 -31.36
C LEU A 884 -60.57 -24.25 -32.72
N ALA A 885 -60.24 -23.52 -33.80
CA ALA A 885 -60.65 -23.87 -35.16
C ALA A 885 -60.04 -25.18 -35.65
N THR A 886 -58.79 -25.47 -35.26
CA THR A 886 -58.10 -26.72 -35.59
C THR A 886 -58.73 -27.88 -34.81
N GLY A 887 -58.99 -27.71 -33.51
CA GLY A 887 -59.71 -28.70 -32.72
C GLY A 887 -61.11 -28.98 -33.27
N PHE A 888 -61.85 -27.95 -33.64
CA PHE A 888 -63.15 -28.08 -34.31
C PHE A 888 -63.03 -28.77 -35.67
N GLY A 889 -62.01 -28.45 -36.47
CA GLY A 889 -61.74 -29.07 -37.76
C GLY A 889 -61.39 -30.55 -37.65
N LEU A 890 -60.63 -30.95 -36.62
CA LEU A 890 -60.35 -32.35 -36.32
C LEU A 890 -61.62 -33.14 -35.95
N VAL A 891 -62.55 -32.50 -35.23
CA VAL A 891 -63.82 -33.13 -34.82
C VAL A 891 -64.84 -33.19 -35.95
N THR A 892 -64.90 -32.17 -36.82
CA THR A 892 -65.97 -31.99 -37.81
C THR A 892 -65.54 -32.22 -39.27
N VAL A 893 -64.25 -32.45 -39.52
CA VAL A 893 -63.62 -32.56 -40.86
C VAL A 893 -63.79 -31.26 -41.69
N ASN A 894 -64.18 -30.15 -41.05
CA ASN A 894 -64.38 -28.86 -41.72
C ASN A 894 -63.23 -27.89 -41.43
N TRP A 895 -62.32 -27.78 -42.40
CA TRP A 895 -61.14 -26.91 -42.30
C TRP A 895 -61.38 -25.44 -42.66
N ARG A 896 -62.60 -25.05 -43.04
CA ARG A 896 -62.90 -23.65 -43.42
C ARG A 896 -62.67 -22.67 -42.27
N VAL A 897 -62.96 -23.10 -41.04
CA VAL A 897 -62.73 -22.28 -39.82
C VAL A 897 -61.24 -22.14 -39.53
N ALA A 898 -60.45 -23.21 -39.73
CA ALA A 898 -59.00 -23.15 -39.58
C ALA A 898 -58.37 -22.23 -40.63
N TRP A 899 -58.86 -22.27 -41.87
CA TRP A 899 -58.43 -21.36 -42.94
C TRP A 899 -58.77 -19.90 -42.63
N LEU A 900 -59.92 -19.63 -42.01
CA LEU A 900 -60.28 -18.29 -41.53
C LEU A 900 -59.27 -17.78 -40.48
N ALA A 901 -58.87 -18.63 -39.53
CA ALA A 901 -57.86 -18.26 -38.53
C ALA A 901 -56.47 -18.02 -39.16
N VAL A 902 -56.09 -18.77 -40.20
CA VAL A 902 -54.88 -18.49 -40.98
C VAL A 902 -54.99 -17.13 -41.69
N LYS A 903 -56.14 -16.81 -42.30
CA LYS A 903 -56.39 -15.47 -42.88
C LYS A 903 -56.27 -14.36 -41.83
N MET A 904 -56.71 -14.58 -40.59
CA MET A 904 -56.54 -13.62 -39.49
C MET A 904 -55.07 -13.34 -39.18
N ILE A 905 -54.22 -14.37 -39.13
CA ILE A 905 -52.78 -14.22 -38.88
C ILE A 905 -52.10 -13.49 -40.04
N LEU A 906 -52.37 -13.90 -41.28
CA LEU A 906 -51.77 -13.28 -42.47
C LEU A 906 -52.18 -11.81 -42.63
N SER A 907 -53.45 -11.49 -42.39
CA SER A 907 -53.93 -10.10 -42.39
C SER A 907 -53.32 -9.26 -41.28
N LEU A 908 -53.09 -9.83 -40.08
CA LEU A 908 -52.41 -9.14 -38.98
C LEU A 908 -50.96 -8.80 -39.34
N MET A 909 -50.24 -9.75 -39.95
CA MET A 909 -48.87 -9.51 -40.43
C MET A 909 -48.85 -8.44 -41.52
N ALA A 910 -49.76 -8.53 -42.51
CA ALA A 910 -49.86 -7.54 -43.58
C ALA A 910 -50.20 -6.14 -43.05
N ALA A 911 -51.11 -6.02 -42.09
CA ALA A 911 -51.49 -4.75 -41.48
C ALA A 911 -50.33 -4.09 -40.74
N ASN A 912 -49.62 -4.85 -39.90
CA ASN A 912 -48.43 -4.33 -39.21
C ASN A 912 -47.37 -3.86 -40.19
N LEU A 913 -47.14 -4.63 -41.25
CA LEU A 913 -46.15 -4.32 -42.26
C LEU A 913 -46.49 -3.06 -43.06
N LEU A 914 -47.72 -2.95 -43.55
CA LEU A 914 -48.18 -1.81 -44.33
C LEU A 914 -48.22 -0.54 -43.47
N HIS A 915 -48.61 -0.67 -42.19
CA HIS A 915 -48.59 0.44 -41.25
C HIS A 915 -47.16 0.91 -40.96
N ASP A 916 -46.23 0.01 -40.60
CA ASP A 916 -44.84 0.40 -40.32
C ASP A 916 -44.16 0.98 -41.59
N LEU A 917 -44.50 0.48 -42.79
CA LEU A 917 -44.04 1.04 -44.06
C LEU A 917 -44.55 2.47 -44.26
N TYR A 918 -45.85 2.71 -44.06
CA TYR A 918 -46.45 4.04 -44.13
C TYR A 918 -45.86 4.99 -43.07
N TRP A 919 -45.74 4.51 -41.83
CA TRP A 919 -45.25 5.30 -40.71
C TRP A 919 -43.83 5.81 -40.95
N HIS A 920 -42.93 4.91 -41.35
CA HIS A 920 -41.54 5.27 -41.60
C HIS A 920 -41.36 6.10 -42.87
N LEU A 921 -42.08 5.80 -43.96
CA LEU A 921 -41.93 6.54 -45.22
C LEU A 921 -42.63 7.91 -45.24
N CYS A 922 -43.76 8.05 -44.56
CA CYS A 922 -44.62 9.22 -44.69
C CYS A 922 -44.70 10.09 -43.44
N TRP A 923 -44.50 9.55 -42.24
CA TRP A 923 -44.70 10.29 -40.98
C TRP A 923 -43.40 10.59 -40.23
N GLU A 924 -42.47 9.63 -40.16
CA GLU A 924 -41.16 9.77 -39.48
C GLU A 924 -39.99 9.94 -40.46
N ALA A 925 -40.21 10.54 -41.63
CA ALA A 925 -39.18 10.69 -42.67
C ALA A 925 -37.93 11.47 -42.19
N GLU A 926 -38.09 12.41 -41.26
CA GLU A 926 -36.96 13.14 -40.65
C GLU A 926 -36.14 12.26 -39.70
N ARG A 927 -36.79 11.34 -38.97
CA ARG A 927 -36.11 10.37 -38.11
C ARG A 927 -35.23 9.42 -38.93
N LEU A 928 -35.62 9.12 -40.17
CA LEU A 928 -34.83 8.33 -41.11
C LEU A 928 -33.51 8.99 -41.50
N GLN A 929 -33.47 10.32 -41.56
CA GLN A 929 -32.25 11.07 -41.89
C GLN A 929 -31.24 11.11 -40.74
N ALA A 930 -31.70 10.86 -39.49
CA ALA A 930 -30.87 10.84 -38.30
C ALA A 930 -30.27 9.45 -37.97
N LEU A 931 -30.64 8.40 -38.72
CA LEU A 931 -30.13 7.05 -38.50
C LEU A 931 -28.74 6.88 -39.13
N ASP A 932 -27.78 6.45 -38.31
CA ASP A 932 -26.44 6.09 -38.79
C ASP A 932 -26.46 4.71 -39.44
N THR A 933 -26.70 4.68 -40.76
CA THR A 933 -26.82 3.45 -41.55
C THR A 933 -26.34 3.61 -42.99
N THR A 934 -25.70 2.57 -43.53
CA THR A 934 -25.34 2.48 -44.95
C THR A 934 -26.37 1.69 -45.78
N VAL A 935 -27.42 1.16 -45.13
CA VAL A 935 -28.45 0.34 -45.79
C VAL A 935 -29.43 1.24 -46.55
N THR A 936 -29.53 1.06 -47.87
CA THR A 936 -30.42 1.86 -48.73
C THR A 936 -31.17 0.98 -49.75
N GLY A 937 -32.12 1.59 -50.48
CA GLY A 937 -32.84 0.94 -51.58
C GLY A 937 -33.66 -0.29 -51.16
N PHE A 938 -33.58 -1.38 -51.91
CA PHE A 938 -34.36 -2.59 -51.61
C PHE A 938 -33.97 -3.24 -50.27
N ARG A 939 -32.69 -3.15 -49.87
CA ARG A 939 -32.22 -3.68 -48.57
C ARG A 939 -32.86 -2.92 -47.41
N TRP A 940 -33.18 -1.65 -47.60
CA TRP A 940 -33.91 -0.84 -46.62
C TRP A 940 -35.35 -1.34 -46.42
N LEU A 941 -36.05 -1.64 -47.51
CA LEU A 941 -37.37 -2.25 -47.45
C LEU A 941 -37.34 -3.55 -46.62
N LEU A 942 -36.36 -4.43 -46.87
CA LEU A 942 -36.18 -5.65 -46.08
C LEU A 942 -35.92 -5.36 -44.59
N ALA A 943 -35.19 -4.30 -44.26
CA ALA A 943 -34.93 -3.91 -42.87
C ALA A 943 -36.21 -3.44 -42.17
N LEU A 944 -37.09 -2.73 -42.88
CA LEU A 944 -38.43 -2.38 -42.38
C LEU A 944 -39.29 -3.62 -42.11
N LEU A 945 -39.30 -4.60 -43.04
CA LEU A 945 -39.99 -5.87 -42.83
C LEU A 945 -39.49 -6.57 -41.56
N GLU A 946 -38.16 -6.69 -41.43
CA GLU A 946 -37.52 -7.35 -40.29
C GLU A 946 -37.75 -6.59 -38.97
N SER A 947 -37.80 -5.25 -39.01
CA SER A 947 -38.09 -4.42 -37.84
C SER A 947 -39.50 -4.64 -37.29
N THR A 948 -40.47 -4.87 -38.19
CA THR A 948 -41.87 -5.19 -37.82
C THR A 948 -41.91 -6.50 -37.04
N LEU A 949 -41.16 -7.51 -37.50
CA LEU A 949 -41.06 -8.81 -36.81
C LEU A 949 -40.39 -8.69 -35.44
N ILE A 950 -39.34 -7.87 -35.31
CA ILE A 950 -38.70 -7.59 -34.02
C ILE A 950 -39.71 -6.95 -33.04
N ARG A 951 -40.47 -5.95 -33.51
CA ARG A 951 -41.49 -5.26 -32.69
C ARG A 951 -42.59 -6.22 -32.24
N MET A 952 -43.16 -7.00 -33.17
CA MET A 952 -44.18 -8.00 -32.85
C MET A 952 -43.65 -9.06 -31.88
N SER A 953 -42.40 -9.49 -32.03
CA SER A 953 -41.75 -10.42 -31.11
C SER A 953 -41.62 -9.85 -29.70
N SER A 954 -41.20 -8.58 -29.58
CA SER A 954 -41.15 -7.86 -28.31
C SER A 954 -42.55 -7.73 -27.67
N GLU A 955 -43.55 -7.24 -28.40
CA GLU A 955 -44.91 -7.09 -27.86
C GLU A 955 -45.50 -8.44 -27.40
N THR A 956 -45.29 -9.50 -28.17
CA THR A 956 -45.76 -10.84 -27.80
C THR A 956 -45.03 -11.37 -26.56
N GLY A 957 -43.74 -11.08 -26.42
CA GLY A 957 -42.97 -11.35 -25.20
C GLY A 957 -43.61 -10.74 -23.95
N ARG A 958 -44.07 -9.47 -24.02
CA ARG A 958 -44.77 -8.82 -22.89
C ARG A 958 -46.06 -9.54 -22.53
N VAL A 959 -46.87 -9.89 -23.54
CA VAL A 959 -48.15 -10.59 -23.36
C VAL A 959 -47.94 -11.96 -22.71
N VAL A 960 -46.96 -12.72 -23.19
CA VAL A 960 -46.62 -14.02 -22.62
C VAL A 960 -46.08 -13.89 -21.20
N GLY A 961 -45.26 -12.87 -20.92
CA GLY A 961 -44.80 -12.57 -19.56
C GLY A 961 -45.96 -12.33 -18.59
N LEU A 962 -46.95 -11.52 -18.97
CA LEU A 962 -48.15 -11.28 -18.17
C LEU A 962 -48.93 -12.59 -17.93
N LEU A 963 -49.13 -13.41 -18.97
CA LEU A 963 -49.84 -14.68 -18.87
C LEU A 963 -49.13 -15.66 -17.92
N GLN A 964 -47.81 -15.81 -18.04
CA GLN A 964 -47.04 -16.72 -17.20
C GLN A 964 -47.06 -16.34 -15.72
N ARG A 965 -47.18 -15.05 -15.40
CA ARG A 965 -47.34 -14.55 -14.03
C ARG A 965 -48.79 -14.55 -13.52
N GLY A 966 -49.76 -14.97 -14.35
CA GLY A 966 -51.19 -14.93 -14.02
C GLY A 966 -51.80 -13.53 -14.05
N GLU A 967 -51.12 -12.55 -14.63
CA GLU A 967 -51.44 -11.11 -14.61
C GLU A 967 -52.35 -10.67 -15.78
N HIS A 968 -53.21 -11.57 -16.26
CA HIS A 968 -54.08 -11.36 -17.42
C HIS A 968 -55.00 -10.13 -17.31
N TRP A 969 -55.40 -9.71 -16.10
CA TRP A 969 -56.20 -8.49 -15.88
C TRP A 969 -55.49 -7.19 -16.28
N TYR A 970 -54.17 -7.22 -16.45
CA TYR A 970 -53.36 -6.08 -16.90
C TYR A 970 -53.22 -5.99 -18.42
N MET A 971 -53.82 -6.90 -19.20
CA MET A 971 -53.89 -6.76 -20.66
C MET A 971 -54.53 -5.43 -21.06
N GLY A 972 -54.03 -4.83 -22.13
CA GLY A 972 -54.42 -3.48 -22.56
C GLY A 972 -53.86 -2.33 -21.70
N ARG A 973 -53.08 -2.61 -20.64
CA ARG A 973 -52.25 -1.59 -19.98
C ARG A 973 -50.85 -1.58 -20.58
N ARG A 974 -50.24 -0.40 -20.58
CA ARG A 974 -48.89 -0.12 -21.05
C ARG A 974 -48.13 0.63 -19.97
N PHE A 975 -46.83 0.38 -19.88
CA PHE A 975 -45.93 1.10 -19.00
C PHE A 975 -45.45 2.39 -19.68
N ASP A 976 -45.41 3.49 -18.94
CA ASP A 976 -44.81 4.76 -19.37
C ASP A 976 -43.30 4.70 -19.17
N TRP A 977 -42.58 4.40 -20.25
CA TRP A 977 -41.12 4.30 -20.24
C TRP A 977 -40.39 5.59 -19.85
N PHE A 978 -41.06 6.74 -19.90
CA PHE A 978 -40.50 8.01 -19.47
C PHE A 978 -41.00 8.44 -18.09
N VAL A 979 -41.87 7.66 -17.44
CA VAL A 979 -42.41 7.91 -16.10
C VAL A 979 -42.85 9.36 -15.87
N GLY A 980 -43.54 9.94 -16.87
CA GLY A 980 -44.04 11.31 -16.87
C GLY A 980 -43.03 12.42 -17.21
N ARG A 981 -41.78 12.11 -17.56
CA ARG A 981 -40.70 13.11 -17.73
C ARG A 981 -40.72 13.92 -19.00
N VAL A 982 -41.37 13.41 -20.04
CA VAL A 982 -41.47 14.05 -21.36
C VAL A 982 -42.92 14.38 -21.72
N GLY A 983 -43.79 14.48 -20.71
CA GLY A 983 -45.23 14.65 -20.89
C GLY A 983 -45.89 13.43 -21.54
N ASP A 984 -47.13 13.61 -22.01
CA ASP A 984 -47.92 12.51 -22.56
C ASP A 984 -47.70 12.29 -24.08
N GLY A 985 -46.84 13.08 -24.73
CA GLY A 985 -46.59 12.98 -26.18
C GLY A 985 -46.31 11.55 -26.66
N PRO A 986 -45.33 10.83 -26.08
CA PRO A 986 -45.05 9.44 -26.45
C PRO A 986 -46.24 8.49 -26.24
N LYS A 987 -47.03 8.69 -25.17
CA LYS A 987 -48.23 7.87 -24.91
C LYS A 987 -49.29 8.07 -25.98
N HIS A 988 -49.50 9.32 -26.41
CA HIS A 988 -50.43 9.64 -27.49
C HIS A 988 -49.98 9.03 -28.82
N ASN A 989 -48.67 9.06 -29.11
CA ASN A 989 -48.10 8.45 -30.31
C ASN A 989 -48.32 6.93 -30.32
N GLU A 990 -48.02 6.25 -29.21
CA GLU A 990 -48.19 4.79 -29.10
C GLU A 990 -49.67 4.36 -29.19
N ARG A 991 -50.58 5.11 -28.57
CA ARG A 991 -52.03 4.88 -28.71
C ARG A 991 -52.48 5.02 -30.16
N THR A 992 -52.00 6.05 -30.85
CA THR A 992 -52.33 6.31 -32.26
C THR A 992 -51.85 5.17 -33.14
N ASN A 993 -50.61 4.71 -32.93
CA ASN A 993 -50.06 3.55 -33.62
C ASN A 993 -50.88 2.29 -33.39
N SER A 994 -51.25 1.99 -32.14
CA SER A 994 -52.04 0.80 -31.81
C SER A 994 -53.43 0.83 -32.46
N VAL A 995 -54.11 1.98 -32.43
CA VAL A 995 -55.43 2.16 -33.06
C VAL A 995 -55.35 2.01 -34.58
N GLN A 996 -54.36 2.62 -35.22
CA GLN A 996 -54.18 2.54 -36.68
C GLN A 996 -53.86 1.11 -37.13
N LYS A 997 -52.95 0.41 -36.43
CA LYS A 997 -52.61 -0.99 -36.72
C LYS A 997 -53.81 -1.92 -36.56
N PHE A 998 -54.54 -1.78 -35.46
CA PHE A 998 -55.73 -2.57 -35.21
C PHE A 998 -56.83 -2.32 -36.24
N GLY A 999 -57.12 -1.05 -36.56
CA GLY A 999 -58.09 -0.68 -37.60
C GLY A 999 -57.73 -1.22 -38.98
N LEU A 1000 -56.46 -1.10 -39.38
CA LEU A 1000 -55.96 -1.63 -40.65
C LEU A 1000 -56.04 -3.15 -40.70
N TRP A 1001 -55.76 -3.85 -39.59
CA TRP A 1001 -55.93 -5.30 -39.50
C TRP A 1001 -57.37 -5.72 -39.76
N ILE A 1002 -58.36 -5.09 -39.12
CA ILE A 1002 -59.78 -5.38 -39.33
C ILE A 1002 -60.16 -5.17 -40.80
N LEU A 1003 -59.72 -4.07 -41.43
CA LEU A 1003 -60.01 -3.78 -42.84
C LEU A 1003 -59.44 -4.84 -43.79
N ILE A 1004 -58.16 -5.19 -43.62
CA ILE A 1004 -57.48 -6.19 -44.46
C ILE A 1004 -58.10 -7.57 -44.24
N PHE A 1005 -58.44 -7.92 -43.00
CA PHE A 1005 -59.06 -9.19 -42.68
C PHE A 1005 -60.45 -9.32 -43.32
N VAL A 1006 -61.29 -8.29 -43.24
CA VAL A 1006 -62.61 -8.27 -43.90
C VAL A 1006 -62.44 -8.40 -45.41
N ALA A 1007 -61.52 -7.64 -46.02
CA ALA A 1007 -61.24 -7.72 -47.46
C ALA A 1007 -60.73 -9.11 -47.89
N ALA A 1008 -60.00 -9.83 -47.03
CA ALA A 1008 -59.54 -11.20 -47.30
C ALA A 1008 -60.65 -12.26 -47.10
N CYS A 1009 -61.75 -11.92 -46.44
CA CYS A 1009 -62.89 -12.81 -46.19
C CYS A 1009 -64.01 -12.68 -47.22
N ILE A 1010 -64.17 -11.50 -47.83
CA ILE A 1010 -64.94 -11.26 -49.05
C ILE A 1010 -64.24 -11.96 -50.21
#